data_AF-A0A972IN72-F1
#
_entry.id   AF-A0A972IN72-F1
#
_cell.length_a   1.000
_cell.length_b   1.000
_cell.length_c   1.000
_cell.angle_alpha   90.00
_cell.angle_beta   90.00
_cell.angle_gamma   90.00
#
_symmetry.space_group_name_H-M   'P 1'
#
loop_
_entity.id
_entity.type
_entity.pdbx_description
1 polymer ?
#
loop_
_entity_poly.entity_id
_entity_poly.type
_entity_poly.pdbx_seq_one_letter_code
_entity_poly.pdbx_strand_id
1 'polypeptide(L)'
;MGPQESALLRRFGTGGDAEAFAQMVQLYAGLVYSTCWRVLKDETDAADATQETFFELTRCANRITGSLAGWLHKVATQKSIDLLRRCASRKHREEAYARTQPVEVNSWQDLSGHIDQALDELDDATRSLLLERFVLGKSTVLIAREYGTSQATVSRRISAGLTQLRGILRRKGLLVAAGALATILMESASQAASTTALHGLGKMAMVGTTEAAVTTAKVGLAKVLVAASVAAVVSAGAYMHLGRSASPAATTPVRVNPVSPASGDAPLPGLDHMAMTVDPAEKAGEPASEQIPPTAERSWTSEPGVNPFGVLADHRPFGAAMGGAIRQSEGTRPDRPPTPARTLRFPNEQSIGAVYLQDEDLVVPETVKGFHPGHVYAEMENHSCARGEVHIPAGKRVTLCIRGIGVTPQRYLAAIESLGPNDLYGLQFFSLQPVHIEDDLIAPVARLTGLRHLGLASVSVSPKGLSSLAQLPHVEQLTTPEGLTDEGMAQIAKMSSLRVLHVARDRLTDEGLQSLSKLTGLESLDLYGNPSMTDDGLRALINLHGLRHLRLGMEGRFTDRSMTYLAALPSLKVLWLDTHNVTDEGLRQLSQSRSLERLCVHWLEKITGRGVECLRAMPQLKALDITSAAFTEADLAGITSMPNLEHVVLPHCAFSDAAIGQLSSLDHLRYLWVNCSDNSPLTDKSLLAVSRMQELEELYIGGTEFTNEGIALLRNLNHLRALHLAFWRGLDDDTLKLMAQFRTLRELSWSSSDRVTMSGLGALNDLVGLANLSVDNVRQDHKGLDLSRLKNLTSLRITLRRQTRKVGDGFVTTSDVFHDSDLACLSGLTGMETLSLCGRGIGDEGMAHLAPLTRVKYLDIEGSAELTDEGLKALAGMHRLDCLRIYQSRISERGLEALYPLKTIHILDIRSTLPIDAQAIARLRTELPHLQSLNIGRPESANVRARGQAMSERPIRRQAAGNARRW
;
A
#
# COMPACT_ATOMS: atom_id res chain seq x y z
N MET A 1 -16.70 -40.14 -2.34
CA MET A 1 -16.86 -39.75 -3.76
C MET A 1 -18.00 -40.59 -4.30
N GLY A 2 -19.03 -39.95 -4.85
CA GLY A 2 -20.19 -40.62 -5.43
C GLY A 2 -19.87 -41.28 -6.78
N PRO A 3 -20.64 -42.30 -7.23
CA PRO A 3 -20.36 -43.00 -8.49
C PRO A 3 -20.31 -42.08 -9.72
N GLN A 4 -21.16 -41.04 -9.72
CA GLN A 4 -21.29 -40.07 -10.81
C GLN A 4 -20.09 -39.09 -10.86
N GLU A 5 -19.61 -38.61 -9.72
CA GLU A 5 -18.39 -37.79 -9.61
C GLU A 5 -17.18 -38.57 -10.13
N SER A 6 -17.04 -39.83 -9.70
CA SER A 6 -15.98 -40.76 -10.15
C SER A 6 -16.04 -41.02 -11.65
N ALA A 7 -17.22 -40.97 -12.27
CA ALA A 7 -17.38 -41.15 -13.71
C ALA A 7 -16.94 -39.90 -14.49
N LEU A 8 -17.34 -38.69 -14.05
CA LEU A 8 -16.96 -37.42 -14.67
C LEU A 8 -15.45 -37.17 -14.58
N LEU A 9 -14.84 -37.37 -13.41
CA LEU A 9 -13.40 -37.21 -13.21
C LEU A 9 -12.57 -38.17 -14.08
N ARG A 10 -13.01 -39.43 -14.24
CA ARG A 10 -12.32 -40.38 -15.12
C ARG A 10 -12.47 -40.01 -16.59
N ARG A 11 -13.69 -39.71 -17.07
CA ARG A 11 -13.95 -39.28 -18.46
C ARG A 11 -13.07 -38.09 -18.86
N PHE A 12 -13.06 -37.04 -18.03
CA PHE A 12 -12.23 -35.87 -18.28
C PHE A 12 -10.74 -36.18 -18.14
N GLY A 13 -10.34 -36.84 -17.05
CA GLY A 13 -8.94 -37.09 -16.72
C GLY A 13 -8.20 -37.99 -17.72
N THR A 14 -8.82 -39.07 -18.22
CA THR A 14 -8.16 -39.99 -19.16
C THR A 14 -8.39 -39.64 -20.63
N GLY A 15 -9.42 -38.83 -20.94
CA GLY A 15 -9.87 -38.59 -22.32
C GLY A 15 -9.96 -37.13 -22.76
N GLY A 16 -9.72 -36.16 -21.87
CA GLY A 16 -9.88 -34.73 -22.19
C GLY A 16 -11.34 -34.31 -22.47
N ASP A 17 -12.31 -35.09 -22.00
CA ASP A 17 -13.74 -34.93 -22.30
C ASP A 17 -14.29 -33.58 -21.84
N ALA A 18 -14.43 -32.65 -22.79
CA ALA A 18 -14.91 -31.30 -22.58
C ALA A 18 -16.36 -31.24 -22.08
N GLU A 19 -17.19 -32.23 -22.41
CA GLU A 19 -18.58 -32.30 -21.90
C GLU A 19 -18.60 -32.73 -20.44
N ALA A 20 -17.75 -33.69 -20.06
CA ALA A 20 -17.56 -34.06 -18.65
C ALA A 20 -17.01 -32.88 -17.83
N PHE A 21 -16.09 -32.08 -18.38
CA PHE A 21 -15.63 -30.85 -17.74
C PHE A 21 -16.74 -29.80 -17.60
N ALA A 22 -17.51 -29.54 -18.66
CA ALA A 22 -18.63 -28.60 -18.63
C ALA A 22 -19.70 -29.00 -17.59
N GLN A 23 -20.00 -30.30 -17.45
CA GLN A 23 -20.90 -30.81 -16.40
C GLN A 23 -20.33 -30.60 -14.99
N MET A 24 -19.02 -30.79 -14.78
CA MET A 24 -18.38 -30.46 -13.49
C MET A 24 -18.42 -28.96 -13.19
N VAL A 25 -18.15 -28.10 -14.17
CA VAL A 25 -18.30 -26.64 -14.02
C VAL A 25 -19.74 -26.28 -13.67
N GLN A 26 -20.73 -26.81 -14.38
CA GLN A 26 -22.15 -26.52 -14.13
C GLN A 26 -22.60 -26.91 -12.72
N LEU A 27 -22.10 -28.04 -12.19
CA LEU A 27 -22.44 -28.53 -10.85
C LEU A 27 -21.73 -27.76 -9.73
N TYR A 28 -20.50 -27.30 -9.94
CA TYR A 28 -19.65 -26.77 -8.86
C TYR A 28 -19.31 -25.27 -8.97
N ALA A 29 -19.67 -24.57 -10.05
CA ALA A 29 -19.35 -23.14 -10.21
C ALA A 29 -19.93 -22.28 -9.08
N GLY A 30 -21.15 -22.56 -8.60
CA GLY A 30 -21.75 -21.85 -7.45
C GLY A 30 -21.01 -22.12 -6.14
N LEU A 31 -20.52 -23.35 -5.92
CA LEU A 31 -19.70 -23.70 -4.75
C LEU A 31 -18.37 -22.94 -4.78
N VAL A 32 -17.64 -23.01 -5.91
CA VAL A 32 -16.34 -22.34 -6.06
C VAL A 32 -16.49 -20.83 -5.95
N TYR A 33 -17.40 -20.23 -6.73
CA TYR A 33 -17.60 -18.78 -6.74
C TYR A 33 -18.05 -18.23 -5.38
N SER A 34 -18.99 -18.88 -4.70
CA SER A 34 -19.39 -18.44 -3.35
C SER A 34 -18.28 -18.60 -2.32
N THR A 35 -17.39 -19.61 -2.46
CA THR A 35 -16.20 -19.76 -1.60
C THR A 35 -15.19 -18.64 -1.86
N CYS A 36 -14.90 -18.33 -3.13
CA CYS A 36 -14.03 -17.23 -3.51
C CYS A 36 -14.59 -15.87 -3.05
N TRP A 37 -15.87 -15.60 -3.28
CA TRP A 37 -16.54 -14.36 -2.88
C TRP A 37 -16.55 -14.15 -1.36
N ARG A 38 -16.80 -15.19 -0.54
CA ARG A 38 -16.77 -15.07 0.93
C ARG A 38 -15.41 -14.67 1.47
N VAL A 39 -14.34 -15.17 0.85
CA VAL A 39 -12.96 -14.85 1.21
C VAL A 39 -12.57 -13.47 0.68
N LEU A 40 -12.81 -13.18 -0.60
CA LEU A 40 -12.26 -11.99 -1.29
C LEU A 40 -13.13 -10.73 -1.17
N LYS A 41 -14.47 -10.90 -1.11
CA LYS A 41 -15.48 -9.82 -1.09
C LYS A 41 -15.42 -8.81 -2.26
N ASP A 42 -14.71 -9.14 -3.34
CA ASP A 42 -14.66 -8.40 -4.61
C ASP A 42 -15.13 -9.31 -5.77
N GLU A 43 -15.84 -8.74 -6.76
CA GLU A 43 -16.47 -9.51 -7.84
C GLU A 43 -15.46 -9.96 -8.90
N THR A 44 -14.43 -9.15 -9.14
CA THR A 44 -13.39 -9.40 -10.13
C THR A 44 -12.44 -10.44 -9.59
N ASP A 45 -11.92 -10.23 -8.37
CA ASP A 45 -11.01 -11.17 -7.73
C ASP A 45 -11.68 -12.53 -7.49
N ALA A 46 -12.97 -12.54 -7.08
CA ALA A 46 -13.72 -13.79 -6.92
C ALA A 46 -13.96 -14.52 -8.25
N ALA A 47 -14.21 -13.79 -9.34
CA ALA A 47 -14.34 -14.39 -10.68
C ALA A 47 -13.01 -14.97 -11.18
N ASP A 48 -11.89 -14.31 -10.91
CA ASP A 48 -10.56 -14.77 -11.33
C ASP A 48 -10.06 -15.95 -10.48
N ALA A 49 -10.23 -15.90 -9.15
CA ALA A 49 -9.97 -17.03 -8.26
C ALA A 49 -10.82 -18.27 -8.62
N THR A 50 -12.06 -18.06 -9.08
CA THR A 50 -12.93 -19.12 -9.59
C THR A 50 -12.37 -19.73 -10.88
N GLN A 51 -11.93 -18.91 -11.83
CA GLN A 51 -11.30 -19.37 -13.06
C GLN A 51 -10.00 -20.13 -12.78
N GLU A 52 -9.12 -19.62 -11.91
CA GLU A 52 -7.90 -20.31 -11.49
C GLU A 52 -8.17 -21.67 -10.83
N THR A 53 -9.23 -21.78 -10.02
CA THR A 53 -9.59 -23.03 -9.34
C THR A 53 -10.00 -24.12 -10.34
N PHE A 54 -10.82 -23.78 -11.33
CA PHE A 54 -11.17 -24.71 -12.40
C PHE A 54 -10.02 -24.93 -13.40
N PHE A 55 -9.09 -23.98 -13.52
CA PHE A 55 -7.88 -24.18 -14.33
C PHE A 55 -6.96 -25.20 -13.66
N GLU A 56 -6.78 -25.16 -12.34
CA GLU A 56 -6.04 -26.17 -11.59
C GLU A 56 -6.68 -27.57 -11.78
N LEU A 57 -8.02 -27.67 -11.76
CA LEU A 57 -8.74 -28.92 -12.06
C LEU A 57 -8.33 -29.52 -13.42
N THR A 58 -8.11 -28.70 -14.46
CA THR A 58 -7.65 -29.20 -15.77
C THR A 58 -6.28 -29.88 -15.72
N ARG A 59 -5.41 -29.47 -14.78
CA ARG A 59 -4.02 -29.97 -14.69
C ARG A 59 -3.89 -31.21 -13.82
N CYS A 60 -4.80 -31.42 -12.86
CA CYS A 60 -4.66 -32.47 -11.86
C CYS A 60 -5.89 -33.37 -11.63
N ALA A 61 -6.92 -33.35 -12.49
CA ALA A 61 -8.11 -34.20 -12.36
C ALA A 61 -7.79 -35.70 -12.09
N ASN A 62 -6.76 -36.25 -12.74
CA ASN A 62 -6.29 -37.64 -12.55
C ASN A 62 -5.72 -37.94 -11.15
N ARG A 63 -5.45 -36.93 -10.32
CA ARG A 63 -4.83 -37.05 -9.00
C ARG A 63 -5.83 -36.88 -7.86
N ILE A 64 -7.11 -36.63 -8.17
CA ILE A 64 -8.17 -36.40 -7.17
C ILE A 64 -8.74 -37.75 -6.72
N THR A 65 -8.41 -38.15 -5.50
CA THR A 65 -8.87 -39.42 -4.88
C THR A 65 -10.01 -39.23 -3.86
N GLY A 66 -10.20 -38.00 -3.34
CA GLY A 66 -11.27 -37.61 -2.41
C GLY A 66 -12.46 -36.92 -3.11
N SER A 67 -13.47 -36.46 -2.35
CA SER A 67 -14.65 -35.76 -2.94
C SER A 67 -14.22 -34.58 -3.80
N LEU A 68 -14.80 -34.46 -5.00
CA LEU A 68 -14.53 -33.33 -5.90
C LEU A 68 -14.99 -32.00 -5.28
N ALA A 69 -16.12 -31.99 -4.58
CA ALA A 69 -16.62 -30.81 -3.87
C ALA A 69 -15.64 -30.37 -2.76
N GLY A 70 -15.13 -31.32 -1.97
CA GLY A 70 -14.12 -31.06 -0.94
C GLY A 70 -12.78 -30.60 -1.52
N TRP A 71 -12.35 -31.17 -2.64
CA TRP A 71 -11.12 -30.75 -3.32
C TRP A 71 -11.26 -29.32 -3.90
N LEU A 72 -12.34 -29.04 -4.63
CA LEU A 72 -12.61 -27.72 -5.20
C LEU A 72 -12.76 -26.64 -4.13
N HIS A 73 -13.44 -26.93 -3.01
CA HIS A 73 -13.54 -26.02 -1.87
C HIS A 73 -12.17 -25.66 -1.28
N LYS A 74 -11.28 -26.66 -1.11
CA LYS A 74 -9.92 -26.44 -0.60
C LYS A 74 -9.09 -25.55 -1.55
N VAL A 75 -9.11 -25.86 -2.84
CA VAL A 75 -8.36 -25.08 -3.84
C VAL A 75 -8.92 -23.67 -3.97
N ALA A 76 -10.25 -23.50 -4.01
CA ALA A 76 -10.89 -22.18 -4.00
C ALA A 76 -10.47 -21.35 -2.79
N THR A 77 -10.52 -21.94 -1.59
CA THR A 77 -10.12 -21.30 -0.34
C THR A 77 -8.63 -20.91 -0.38
N GLN A 78 -7.75 -21.82 -0.80
CA GLN A 78 -6.31 -21.57 -0.89
C GLN A 78 -5.96 -20.47 -1.90
N LYS A 79 -6.48 -20.54 -3.13
CA LYS A 79 -6.27 -19.53 -4.19
C LYS A 79 -6.77 -18.15 -3.76
N SER A 80 -7.93 -18.11 -3.09
CA SER A 80 -8.51 -16.86 -2.57
C SER A 80 -7.68 -16.28 -1.42
N ILE A 81 -7.16 -17.12 -0.53
CA ILE A 81 -6.23 -16.69 0.53
C ILE A 81 -4.89 -16.22 -0.06
N ASP A 82 -4.39 -16.84 -1.12
CA ASP A 82 -3.14 -16.43 -1.76
C ASP A 82 -3.29 -15.14 -2.57
N LEU A 83 -4.45 -14.91 -3.20
CA LEU A 83 -4.82 -13.62 -3.80
C LEU A 83 -5.01 -12.53 -2.73
N LEU A 84 -5.70 -12.83 -1.62
CA LEU A 84 -5.75 -11.94 -0.47
C LEU A 84 -4.34 -11.62 0.04
N ARG A 85 -3.44 -12.59 0.20
CA ARG A 85 -2.06 -12.35 0.66
C ARG A 85 -1.28 -11.44 -0.28
N ARG A 86 -1.41 -11.66 -1.60
CA ARG A 86 -0.81 -10.80 -2.64
C ARG A 86 -1.35 -9.35 -2.56
N CYS A 87 -2.63 -9.17 -2.24
CA CYS A 87 -3.24 -7.85 -2.06
C CYS A 87 -3.03 -7.25 -0.66
N ALA A 88 -2.84 -8.08 0.36
CA ALA A 88 -2.74 -7.69 1.77
C ALA A 88 -1.46 -6.90 2.07
N SER A 89 -0.42 -7.01 1.24
CA SER A 89 0.73 -6.10 1.28
C SER A 89 0.36 -4.61 1.13
N ARG A 90 -0.85 -4.27 0.65
CA ARG A 90 -1.41 -2.90 0.74
C ARG A 90 -2.42 -2.71 1.90
N LYS A 91 -3.16 -3.75 2.32
CA LYS A 91 -4.40 -3.60 3.11
C LYS A 91 -4.45 -4.31 4.48
N HIS A 92 -3.41 -5.00 4.93
CA HIS A 92 -3.40 -5.69 6.24
C HIS A 92 -3.35 -4.74 7.47
N ARG A 93 -3.34 -3.42 7.27
CA ARG A 93 -3.19 -2.40 8.33
C ARG A 93 -4.48 -2.01 9.08
N GLU A 94 -5.65 -2.44 8.61
CA GLU A 94 -6.94 -2.08 9.25
C GLU A 94 -7.60 -3.25 10.00
N GLU A 95 -7.45 -4.50 9.53
CA GLU A 95 -8.19 -5.65 10.08
C GLU A 95 -7.56 -6.29 11.35
N ALA A 96 -6.35 -5.87 11.73
CA ALA A 96 -5.63 -6.45 12.88
C ALA A 96 -6.14 -5.96 14.26
N TYR A 97 -6.84 -4.81 14.32
CA TYR A 97 -7.28 -4.21 15.59
C TYR A 97 -8.58 -4.83 16.15
N ALA A 98 -9.35 -5.55 15.34
CA ALA A 98 -10.71 -5.98 15.67
C ALA A 98 -10.84 -7.31 16.47
N ARG A 99 -9.84 -7.71 17.28
CA ARG A 99 -9.90 -8.97 18.07
C ARG A 99 -9.25 -8.93 19.46
N THR A 100 -9.94 -8.33 20.43
CA THR A 100 -9.70 -8.56 21.87
C THR A 100 -10.97 -8.84 22.68
N GLN A 101 -12.12 -9.05 22.03
CA GLN A 101 -13.32 -9.61 22.67
C GLN A 101 -13.91 -10.75 21.81
N PRO A 102 -14.39 -11.85 22.43
CA PRO A 102 -15.06 -12.91 21.70
C PRO A 102 -16.43 -12.43 21.19
N VAL A 103 -16.67 -12.58 19.89
CA VAL A 103 -17.89 -12.08 19.24
C VAL A 103 -18.96 -13.18 19.25
N GLU A 104 -20.17 -12.85 19.70
CA GLU A 104 -21.34 -13.71 19.52
C GLU A 104 -21.83 -13.66 18.07
N VAL A 105 -21.87 -14.82 17.43
CA VAL A 105 -22.28 -15.00 16.04
C VAL A 105 -23.77 -15.33 16.01
N ASN A 106 -24.57 -14.36 15.56
CA ASN A 106 -26.02 -14.47 15.49
C ASN A 106 -26.55 -14.48 14.05
N SER A 107 -25.72 -14.15 13.05
CA SER A 107 -26.08 -14.12 11.63
C SER A 107 -25.05 -14.79 10.71
N TRP A 108 -25.43 -15.05 9.46
CA TRP A 108 -24.50 -15.49 8.41
C TRP A 108 -23.40 -14.46 8.11
N GLN A 109 -23.67 -13.17 8.26
CA GLN A 109 -22.72 -12.09 7.96
C GLN A 109 -21.52 -12.15 8.91
N ASP A 110 -21.77 -12.40 10.20
CA ASP A 110 -20.75 -12.54 11.24
C ASP A 110 -19.87 -13.78 11.04
N LEU A 111 -20.43 -14.84 10.45
CA LEU A 111 -19.75 -16.13 10.25
C LEU A 111 -18.96 -16.22 8.92
N SER A 112 -19.42 -15.53 7.88
CA SER A 112 -18.99 -15.76 6.49
C SER A 112 -17.49 -15.55 6.24
N GLY A 113 -16.81 -14.68 7.02
CA GLY A 113 -15.37 -14.39 6.84
C GLY A 113 -14.44 -15.47 7.38
N HIS A 114 -14.94 -16.39 8.23
CA HIS A 114 -14.13 -17.38 8.94
C HIS A 114 -14.53 -18.82 8.62
N ILE A 115 -15.68 -19.02 7.98
CA ILE A 115 -16.28 -20.34 7.78
C ILE A 115 -15.46 -21.25 6.86
N ASP A 116 -14.92 -20.73 5.75
CA ASP A 116 -14.19 -21.54 4.78
C ASP A 116 -12.83 -22.03 5.32
N GLN A 117 -12.16 -21.20 6.12
CA GLN A 117 -10.96 -21.59 6.87
C GLN A 117 -11.27 -22.61 7.97
N ALA A 118 -12.39 -22.43 8.69
CA ALA A 118 -12.81 -23.37 9.74
C ALA A 118 -13.28 -24.72 9.16
N LEU A 119 -13.79 -24.72 7.92
CA LEU A 119 -14.08 -25.94 7.17
C LEU A 119 -12.80 -26.65 6.74
N ASP A 120 -11.76 -25.96 6.24
CA ASP A 120 -10.50 -26.61 5.80
C ASP A 120 -9.69 -27.25 6.94
N GLU A 121 -9.91 -26.83 8.20
CA GLU A 121 -9.38 -27.50 9.40
C GLU A 121 -10.07 -28.85 9.73
N LEU A 122 -11.18 -29.20 9.07
CA LEU A 122 -11.87 -30.50 9.24
C LEU A 122 -11.27 -31.60 8.35
N ASP A 123 -11.40 -32.85 8.80
CA ASP A 123 -11.06 -34.00 7.97
C ASP A 123 -11.91 -34.06 6.69
N ASP A 124 -11.32 -34.58 5.61
CA ASP A 124 -11.93 -34.61 4.27
C ASP A 124 -13.32 -35.27 4.24
N ALA A 125 -13.56 -36.29 5.08
CA ALA A 125 -14.84 -37.00 5.09
C ALA A 125 -15.94 -36.20 5.80
N THR A 126 -15.61 -35.50 6.88
CA THR A 126 -16.52 -34.59 7.59
C THR A 126 -16.78 -33.32 6.78
N ARG A 127 -15.73 -32.73 6.21
CA ARG A 127 -15.78 -31.53 5.36
C ARG A 127 -16.66 -31.72 4.14
N SER A 128 -16.46 -32.81 3.39
CA SER A 128 -17.28 -33.16 2.22
C SER A 128 -18.76 -33.33 2.59
N LEU A 129 -19.04 -33.99 3.72
CA LEU A 129 -20.40 -34.26 4.19
C LEU A 129 -21.17 -32.97 4.54
N LEU A 130 -20.49 -31.98 5.12
CA LEU A 130 -21.08 -30.66 5.42
C LEU A 130 -21.30 -29.84 4.15
N LEU A 131 -20.33 -29.80 3.23
CA LEU A 131 -20.47 -29.11 1.93
C LEU A 131 -21.64 -29.69 1.11
N GLU A 132 -21.77 -31.01 1.05
CA GLU A 132 -22.87 -31.69 0.38
C GLU A 132 -24.24 -31.35 1.00
N ARG A 133 -24.33 -31.32 2.32
CA ARG A 133 -25.58 -31.04 3.04
C ARG A 133 -26.03 -29.58 2.93
N PHE A 134 -25.09 -28.64 3.13
CA PHE A 134 -25.41 -27.22 3.36
C PHE A 134 -25.14 -26.32 2.16
N VAL A 135 -24.21 -26.68 1.26
CA VAL A 135 -23.87 -25.84 0.10
C VAL A 135 -24.41 -26.42 -1.22
N LEU A 136 -24.35 -27.74 -1.40
CA LEU A 136 -24.97 -28.42 -2.56
C LEU A 136 -26.44 -28.78 -2.32
N GLY A 137 -27.01 -28.40 -1.18
CA GLY A 137 -28.43 -28.58 -0.84
C GLY A 137 -28.92 -30.03 -0.75
N LYS A 138 -28.02 -31.03 -0.74
CA LYS A 138 -28.43 -32.45 -0.77
C LYS A 138 -29.23 -32.81 0.49
N SER A 139 -30.28 -33.61 0.31
CA SER A 139 -31.03 -34.17 1.43
C SER A 139 -30.24 -35.27 2.13
N THR A 140 -30.46 -35.47 3.43
CA THR A 140 -29.79 -36.56 4.18
C THR A 140 -30.15 -37.95 3.64
N VAL A 141 -31.29 -38.09 2.96
CA VAL A 141 -31.72 -39.30 2.23
C VAL A 141 -30.86 -39.53 0.98
N LEU A 142 -30.61 -38.47 0.21
CA LEU A 142 -29.82 -38.57 -1.03
C LEU A 142 -28.34 -38.86 -0.72
N ILE A 143 -27.77 -38.16 0.27
CA ILE A 143 -26.42 -38.45 0.78
C ILE A 143 -26.33 -39.89 1.30
N ALA A 144 -27.32 -40.37 2.08
CA ALA A 144 -27.33 -41.74 2.59
C ALA A 144 -27.32 -42.78 1.47
N ARG A 145 -28.07 -42.53 0.39
CA ARG A 145 -28.11 -43.37 -0.81
C ARG A 145 -26.79 -43.37 -1.59
N GLU A 146 -26.15 -42.21 -1.77
CA GLU A 146 -24.86 -42.09 -2.47
C GLU A 146 -23.69 -42.73 -1.70
N TYR A 147 -23.73 -42.65 -0.37
CA TYR A 147 -22.71 -43.22 0.52
C TYR A 147 -23.02 -44.67 0.96
N GLY A 148 -24.10 -45.29 0.47
CA GLY A 148 -24.46 -46.68 0.79
C GLY A 148 -24.70 -46.94 2.30
N THR A 149 -25.26 -45.97 3.02
CA THR A 149 -25.43 -46.04 4.49
C THR A 149 -26.83 -45.56 4.93
N SER A 150 -27.13 -45.64 6.23
CA SER A 150 -28.44 -45.22 6.75
C SER A 150 -28.55 -43.70 6.89
N GLN A 151 -29.77 -43.16 6.71
CA GLN A 151 -30.06 -41.73 6.97
C GLN A 151 -29.75 -41.32 8.42
N ALA A 152 -29.95 -42.23 9.39
CA ALA A 152 -29.58 -42.01 10.79
C ALA A 152 -28.06 -41.88 10.95
N THR A 153 -27.27 -42.71 10.25
CA THR A 153 -25.80 -42.62 10.23
C THR A 153 -25.33 -41.29 9.66
N VAL A 154 -25.91 -40.84 8.54
CA VAL A 154 -25.60 -39.53 7.92
C VAL A 154 -25.93 -38.38 8.86
N SER A 155 -27.13 -38.38 9.45
CA SER A 155 -27.59 -37.33 10.35
C SER A 155 -26.71 -37.23 11.61
N ARG A 156 -26.32 -38.38 12.19
CA ARG A 156 -25.37 -38.42 13.32
C ARG A 156 -24.00 -37.86 12.95
N ARG A 157 -23.47 -38.17 11.76
CA ARG A 157 -22.17 -37.65 11.28
C ARG A 157 -22.21 -36.15 11.00
N ILE A 158 -23.32 -35.63 10.46
CA ILE A 158 -23.52 -34.18 10.29
C ILE A 158 -23.51 -33.46 11.64
N SER A 159 -24.25 -33.97 12.64
CA SER A 159 -24.26 -33.39 13.99
C SER A 159 -22.89 -33.42 14.68
N ALA A 160 -22.10 -34.48 14.48
CA ALA A 160 -20.73 -34.55 14.96
C ALA A 160 -19.81 -33.53 14.24
N GLY A 161 -19.92 -33.39 12.93
CA GLY A 161 -19.16 -32.42 12.14
C GLY A 161 -19.47 -30.96 12.51
N LEU A 162 -20.75 -30.62 12.70
CA LEU A 162 -21.16 -29.30 13.22
C LEU A 162 -20.59 -29.02 14.62
N THR A 163 -20.46 -30.06 15.47
CA THR A 163 -19.87 -29.93 16.80
C THR A 163 -18.37 -29.65 16.72
N GLN A 164 -17.64 -30.33 15.82
CA GLN A 164 -16.22 -30.06 15.57
C GLN A 164 -15.99 -28.65 14.98
N LEU A 165 -16.77 -28.27 13.97
CA LEU A 165 -16.71 -26.96 13.33
C LEU A 165 -16.95 -25.82 14.34
N ARG A 166 -17.93 -25.98 15.24
CA ARG A 166 -18.17 -25.04 16.35
C ARG A 166 -16.98 -24.96 17.32
N GLY A 167 -16.28 -26.07 17.56
CA GLY A 167 -15.05 -26.08 18.36
C GLY A 167 -13.93 -25.28 17.70
N ILE A 168 -13.76 -25.40 16.38
CA ILE A 168 -12.78 -24.65 15.59
C ILE A 168 -13.09 -23.14 15.62
N LEU A 169 -14.34 -22.76 15.36
CA LEU A 169 -14.80 -21.37 15.42
C LEU A 169 -14.57 -20.74 16.81
N ARG A 170 -14.82 -21.50 17.89
CA ARG A 170 -14.54 -21.05 19.26
C ARG A 170 -13.05 -20.78 19.50
N ARG A 171 -12.13 -21.59 18.96
CA ARG A 171 -10.68 -21.34 19.03
C ARG A 171 -10.26 -20.07 18.27
N LYS A 172 -11.03 -19.67 17.25
CA LYS A 172 -10.82 -18.43 16.47
C LYS A 172 -11.51 -17.19 17.08
N GLY A 173 -12.12 -17.31 18.27
CA GLY A 173 -12.75 -16.20 19.00
C GLY A 173 -14.26 -16.01 18.73
N LEU A 174 -14.92 -16.93 18.03
CA LEU A 174 -16.33 -16.81 17.65
C LEU A 174 -17.23 -17.74 18.47
N LEU A 175 -18.25 -17.19 19.13
CA LEU A 175 -19.21 -17.95 19.94
C LEU A 175 -20.52 -18.18 19.17
N VAL A 176 -20.83 -19.44 18.84
CA VAL A 176 -22.05 -19.84 18.13
C VAL A 176 -22.91 -20.75 19.01
N ALA A 177 -24.21 -20.48 19.11
CA ALA A 177 -25.16 -21.33 19.82
C ALA A 177 -25.31 -22.72 19.15
N ALA A 178 -25.55 -23.77 19.95
CA ALA A 178 -25.52 -25.17 19.48
C ALA A 178 -26.53 -25.48 18.37
N GLY A 179 -27.71 -24.86 18.40
CA GLY A 179 -28.74 -25.00 17.36
C GLY A 179 -28.60 -24.04 16.18
N ALA A 180 -27.92 -22.90 16.37
CA ALA A 180 -27.89 -21.81 15.40
C ALA A 180 -26.92 -22.07 14.22
N LEU A 181 -25.83 -22.82 14.43
CA LEU A 181 -24.85 -23.06 13.37
C LEU A 181 -25.46 -23.77 12.15
N ALA A 182 -26.42 -24.68 12.35
CA ALA A 182 -27.08 -25.39 11.27
C ALA A 182 -28.04 -24.51 10.46
N THR A 183 -28.76 -23.58 11.12
CA THR A 183 -29.67 -22.63 10.45
C THR A 183 -28.88 -21.55 9.71
N ILE A 184 -27.85 -20.98 10.36
CA ILE A 184 -26.94 -19.99 9.76
C ILE A 184 -26.22 -20.58 8.53
N LEU A 185 -25.84 -21.87 8.56
CA LEU A 185 -25.26 -22.55 7.37
C LEU A 185 -26.29 -22.78 6.25
N MET A 186 -27.59 -22.91 6.55
CA MET A 186 -28.63 -23.01 5.51
C MET A 186 -28.93 -21.65 4.84
N GLU A 187 -28.77 -20.54 5.57
CA GLU A 187 -28.89 -19.18 4.99
C GLU A 187 -27.82 -18.88 3.93
N SER A 188 -26.69 -19.60 3.95
CA SER A 188 -25.59 -19.43 2.99
C SER A 188 -25.93 -19.84 1.54
N ALA A 189 -26.98 -20.64 1.34
CA ALA A 189 -27.17 -21.46 0.15
C ALA A 189 -27.85 -20.75 -1.03
N SER A 190 -27.45 -19.51 -1.37
CA SER A 190 -27.71 -18.95 -2.71
C SER A 190 -26.83 -17.75 -3.07
N GLN A 191 -25.80 -17.98 -3.88
CA GLN A 191 -25.26 -16.98 -4.80
C GLN A 191 -24.99 -17.66 -6.15
N ALA A 192 -25.58 -17.13 -7.23
CA ALA A 192 -25.27 -17.59 -8.58
C ALA A 192 -23.89 -17.07 -9.00
N ALA A 193 -23.11 -17.90 -9.71
CA ALA A 193 -21.82 -17.46 -10.25
C ALA A 193 -22.01 -16.29 -11.23
N SER A 194 -21.12 -15.30 -11.19
CA SER A 194 -21.24 -14.11 -12.04
C SER A 194 -21.15 -14.46 -13.53
N THR A 195 -21.78 -13.63 -14.37
CA THR A 195 -21.77 -13.85 -15.83
C THR A 195 -20.35 -13.81 -16.41
N THR A 196 -19.46 -13.02 -15.81
CA THR A 196 -18.02 -12.97 -16.13
C THR A 196 -17.32 -14.30 -15.83
N ALA A 197 -17.51 -14.88 -14.64
CA ALA A 197 -16.93 -16.17 -14.27
C ALA A 197 -17.41 -17.29 -15.20
N LEU A 198 -18.71 -17.36 -15.47
CA LEU A 198 -19.30 -18.35 -16.38
C LEU A 198 -18.78 -18.21 -17.82
N HIS A 199 -18.52 -16.98 -18.30
CA HIS A 199 -18.01 -16.73 -19.65
C HIS A 199 -16.52 -17.09 -19.79
N GLY A 200 -15.70 -16.88 -18.75
CA GLY A 200 -14.31 -17.34 -18.71
C GLY A 200 -14.22 -18.88 -18.75
N LEU A 201 -15.00 -19.53 -17.89
CA LEU A 201 -15.08 -21.01 -17.82
C LEU A 201 -15.61 -21.63 -19.12
N GLY A 202 -16.56 -20.96 -19.79
CA GLY A 202 -17.07 -21.36 -21.10
C GLY A 202 -15.99 -21.40 -22.19
N LYS A 203 -14.97 -20.54 -22.13
CA LYS A 203 -13.82 -20.61 -23.05
C LYS A 203 -12.90 -21.79 -22.75
N MET A 204 -12.73 -22.15 -21.47
CA MET A 204 -11.88 -23.28 -21.06
C MET A 204 -12.44 -24.62 -21.53
N ALA A 205 -13.77 -24.78 -21.56
CA ALA A 205 -14.42 -25.96 -22.13
C ALA A 205 -14.26 -26.10 -23.67
N MET A 206 -13.79 -25.05 -24.38
CA MET A 206 -13.60 -25.08 -25.84
C MET A 206 -12.19 -25.52 -26.25
N VAL A 207 -11.22 -25.55 -25.33
CA VAL A 207 -9.82 -25.93 -25.60
C VAL A 207 -9.72 -27.44 -25.77
N GLY A 208 -9.88 -27.91 -27.01
CA GLY A 208 -9.77 -29.33 -27.39
C GLY A 208 -10.77 -29.80 -28.45
N THR A 209 -11.68 -28.94 -28.95
CA THR A 209 -12.68 -29.32 -29.96
C THR A 209 -12.26 -28.91 -31.37
N THR A 210 -12.49 -29.79 -32.36
CA THR A 210 -12.29 -29.50 -33.79
C THR A 210 -13.51 -28.81 -34.39
N GLU A 211 -13.31 -28.03 -35.46
CA GLU A 211 -14.32 -27.12 -36.04
C GLU A 211 -15.67 -27.76 -36.41
N ALA A 212 -15.70 -29.08 -36.67
CA ALA A 212 -16.91 -29.80 -37.04
C ALA A 212 -18.01 -29.85 -35.95
N ALA A 213 -17.67 -29.62 -34.66
CA ALA A 213 -18.63 -29.67 -33.55
C ALA A 213 -19.38 -28.34 -33.29
N VAL A 214 -18.96 -27.24 -33.93
CA VAL A 214 -19.37 -25.86 -33.58
C VAL A 214 -20.85 -25.56 -33.89
N THR A 215 -21.45 -26.28 -34.84
CA THR A 215 -22.85 -26.07 -35.24
C THR A 215 -23.86 -26.71 -34.29
N THR A 216 -23.54 -27.84 -33.67
CA THR A 216 -24.47 -28.56 -32.77
C THR A 216 -24.55 -27.91 -31.39
N ALA A 217 -23.43 -27.38 -30.88
CA ALA A 217 -23.36 -26.76 -29.55
C ALA A 217 -24.20 -25.46 -29.42
N LYS A 218 -24.36 -24.70 -30.51
CA LYS A 218 -25.13 -23.44 -30.52
C LYS A 218 -26.62 -23.61 -30.19
N VAL A 219 -27.19 -24.79 -30.40
CA VAL A 219 -28.62 -25.08 -30.14
C VAL A 219 -28.89 -25.48 -28.68
N GLY A 220 -27.88 -26.03 -27.98
CA GLY A 220 -28.01 -26.46 -26.58
C GLY A 220 -28.08 -25.27 -25.61
N LEU A 221 -27.13 -24.34 -25.71
CA LEU A 221 -27.00 -23.20 -24.78
C LEU A 221 -28.19 -22.22 -24.85
N ALA A 222 -28.81 -22.05 -26.03
CA ALA A 222 -29.96 -21.17 -26.21
C ALA A 222 -31.20 -21.62 -25.41
N LYS A 223 -31.34 -22.92 -25.09
CA LYS A 223 -32.46 -23.43 -24.28
C LYS A 223 -32.26 -23.27 -22.76
N VAL A 224 -31.03 -23.11 -22.30
CA VAL A 224 -30.71 -23.04 -20.85
C VAL A 224 -31.09 -21.69 -20.25
N LEU A 225 -31.03 -20.60 -21.04
CA LEU A 225 -31.36 -19.23 -20.62
C LEU A 225 -32.83 -18.98 -20.25
N VAL A 226 -33.73 -19.96 -20.46
CA VAL A 226 -35.16 -19.88 -20.10
C VAL A 226 -35.52 -20.79 -18.91
N ALA A 227 -34.68 -21.76 -18.55
CA ALA A 227 -34.97 -22.72 -17.47
C ALA A 227 -34.49 -22.24 -16.08
N ALA A 228 -33.48 -21.39 -16.01
CA ALA A 228 -32.88 -20.95 -14.74
C ALA A 228 -33.76 -19.99 -13.91
N SER A 229 -34.81 -19.41 -14.49
CA SER A 229 -35.69 -18.43 -13.84
C SER A 229 -36.96 -19.01 -13.20
N VAL A 230 -37.17 -20.34 -13.22
CA VAL A 230 -38.41 -20.98 -12.73
C VAL A 230 -38.25 -21.65 -11.36
N ALA A 231 -37.03 -21.95 -10.92
CA ALA A 231 -36.78 -22.62 -9.64
C ALA A 231 -36.87 -21.73 -8.38
N ALA A 232 -37.06 -20.41 -8.54
CA ALA A 232 -37.01 -19.45 -7.43
C ALA A 232 -38.39 -19.06 -6.82
N VAL A 233 -39.51 -19.51 -7.39
CA VAL A 233 -40.86 -18.99 -7.03
C VAL A 233 -41.61 -19.87 -6.00
N VAL A 234 -41.18 -21.11 -5.76
CA VAL A 234 -41.95 -22.05 -4.91
C VAL A 234 -41.72 -21.86 -3.40
N SER A 235 -40.61 -21.24 -2.97
CA SER A 235 -40.26 -21.14 -1.54
C SER A 235 -40.91 -19.97 -0.78
N ALA A 236 -41.56 -19.02 -1.47
CA ALA A 236 -42.17 -17.84 -0.84
C ALA A 236 -43.71 -17.94 -0.66
N GLY A 237 -44.34 -19.02 -1.15
CA GLY A 237 -45.80 -19.09 -1.32
C GLY A 237 -46.62 -19.78 -0.22
N ALA A 238 -46.00 -20.29 0.86
CA ALA A 238 -46.63 -21.29 1.74
C ALA A 238 -46.71 -20.94 3.24
N TYR A 239 -46.46 -19.68 3.64
CA TYR A 239 -46.58 -19.23 5.05
C TYR A 239 -47.47 -17.98 5.21
N MET A 240 -48.61 -17.97 4.54
CA MET A 240 -49.75 -17.09 4.84
C MET A 240 -51.01 -17.96 5.01
N HIS A 241 -51.70 -17.80 6.14
CA HIS A 241 -52.92 -18.51 6.60
C HIS A 241 -52.79 -19.97 7.11
N LEU A 242 -52.57 -20.08 8.44
CA LEU A 242 -53.17 -21.00 9.43
C LEU A 242 -52.36 -20.80 10.74
N GLY A 243 -52.89 -20.51 11.94
CA GLY A 243 -54.23 -20.17 12.42
C GLY A 243 -54.15 -19.93 13.95
N ARG A 244 -55.01 -19.05 14.49
CA ARG A 244 -55.24 -18.86 15.96
C ARG A 244 -55.58 -20.21 16.63
N SER A 245 -55.38 -20.49 17.92
CA SER A 245 -54.92 -19.74 19.11
C SER A 245 -54.82 -20.68 20.32
N ALA A 246 -53.90 -20.45 21.28
CA ALA A 246 -54.05 -20.91 22.67
C ALA A 246 -53.17 -20.10 23.64
N SER A 247 -53.74 -19.68 24.77
CA SER A 247 -53.04 -19.20 25.98
C SER A 247 -53.64 -19.95 27.18
N PRO A 248 -52.84 -20.38 28.16
CA PRO A 248 -52.67 -19.62 29.43
C PRO A 248 -51.21 -19.69 29.96
N ALA A 249 -50.76 -19.09 31.07
CA ALA A 249 -51.19 -17.95 31.90
C ALA A 249 -49.94 -17.44 32.68
N ALA A 250 -50.09 -16.39 33.50
CA ALA A 250 -48.99 -15.60 34.08
C ALA A 250 -48.18 -16.25 35.22
N THR A 251 -46.93 -15.80 35.34
CA THR A 251 -46.26 -15.51 36.62
C THR A 251 -45.41 -14.22 36.50
N THR A 252 -45.21 -13.53 37.62
CA THR A 252 -44.85 -12.11 37.70
C THR A 252 -43.34 -11.78 37.65
N PRO A 253 -42.95 -10.56 37.26
CA PRO A 253 -41.55 -10.12 37.27
C PRO A 253 -41.08 -9.64 38.65
N VAL A 254 -39.85 -9.96 39.02
CA VAL A 254 -39.20 -9.46 40.24
C VAL A 254 -38.32 -8.25 39.91
N ARG A 255 -38.57 -7.12 40.57
CA ARG A 255 -37.67 -5.96 40.64
C ARG A 255 -36.58 -6.21 41.67
N VAL A 256 -35.34 -5.77 41.39
CA VAL A 256 -34.34 -5.47 42.42
C VAL A 256 -33.74 -4.10 42.10
N ASN A 257 -33.79 -3.19 43.07
CA ASN A 257 -33.19 -1.85 42.99
C ASN A 257 -31.79 -1.85 43.66
N PRO A 258 -30.91 -0.87 43.33
CA PRO A 258 -29.57 -0.79 43.91
C PRO A 258 -29.59 -0.31 45.37
N VAL A 259 -28.57 -0.70 46.14
CA VAL A 259 -28.33 -0.26 47.52
C VAL A 259 -26.93 0.35 47.62
N SER A 260 -26.84 1.55 48.20
CA SER A 260 -25.58 2.21 48.58
C SER A 260 -25.18 1.82 50.01
N PRO A 261 -23.88 1.76 50.35
CA PRO A 261 -23.43 1.67 51.73
C PRO A 261 -23.38 3.06 52.41
N ALA A 262 -23.60 3.11 53.72
CA ALA A 262 -23.54 4.33 54.53
C ALA A 262 -22.56 4.19 55.71
N SER A 263 -21.79 5.26 55.94
CA SER A 263 -21.24 5.79 57.21
C SER A 263 -20.90 4.89 58.42
N GLY A 264 -19.71 5.10 58.99
CA GLY A 264 -19.37 4.75 60.39
C GLY A 264 -17.96 5.22 60.79
N ASP A 265 -17.87 6.17 61.74
CA ASP A 265 -16.63 6.78 62.24
C ASP A 265 -15.96 6.01 63.41
N ALA A 266 -14.61 6.12 63.53
CA ALA A 266 -13.71 6.30 64.70
C ALA A 266 -13.93 5.51 66.04
N PRO A 267 -12.91 5.32 66.94
CA PRO A 267 -11.65 6.10 67.12
C PRO A 267 -10.34 5.29 67.44
N LEU A 268 -9.25 6.04 67.72
CA LEU A 268 -7.84 5.61 68.00
C LEU A 268 -7.57 5.16 69.47
N PRO A 269 -6.49 4.40 69.76
CA PRO A 269 -5.11 4.91 70.05
C PRO A 269 -3.99 4.07 69.36
N GLY A 270 -2.66 4.26 69.53
CA GLY A 270 -1.80 5.27 70.20
C GLY A 270 -0.46 4.68 70.73
N LEU A 271 0.60 5.51 70.91
CA LEU A 271 1.97 5.19 71.42
C LEU A 271 2.86 4.32 70.47
N ASP A 272 4.21 4.44 70.37
CA ASP A 272 5.23 5.29 71.04
C ASP A 272 6.56 5.38 70.23
N HIS A 273 7.37 6.42 70.48
CA HIS A 273 8.85 6.62 70.31
C HIS A 273 9.63 6.08 69.05
N MET A 274 10.77 6.61 68.59
CA MET A 274 11.86 7.40 69.19
C MET A 274 12.67 8.15 68.11
N ALA A 275 13.43 9.20 68.47
CA ALA A 275 14.22 10.03 67.55
C ALA A 275 15.75 9.82 67.68
N MET A 276 16.52 10.25 66.66
CA MET A 276 17.88 10.81 66.84
C MET A 276 18.24 11.79 65.71
N THR A 277 18.90 12.89 66.09
CA THR A 277 19.52 13.92 65.24
C THR A 277 20.92 14.22 65.80
N VAL A 278 21.92 14.48 64.94
CA VAL A 278 23.19 15.10 65.32
C VAL A 278 23.71 15.98 64.15
N ASP A 279 24.18 17.17 64.51
CA ASP A 279 24.79 18.28 63.73
C ASP A 279 26.13 18.65 64.44
N PRO A 280 26.96 19.65 64.04
CA PRO A 280 27.37 20.17 62.72
C PRO A 280 28.91 20.51 62.65
N ALA A 281 29.31 21.46 61.76
CA ALA A 281 30.55 22.28 61.73
C ALA A 281 31.85 21.68 61.08
N GLU A 282 32.81 22.43 60.47
CA GLU A 282 32.95 23.88 60.20
C GLU A 282 33.84 24.21 58.94
N LYS A 283 34.13 25.51 58.70
CA LYS A 283 34.69 26.13 57.46
C LYS A 283 36.22 26.02 57.25
N ALA A 284 36.70 26.16 56.00
CA ALA A 284 37.66 27.22 55.55
C ALA A 284 38.15 27.07 54.08
N GLY A 285 38.42 28.20 53.39
CA GLY A 285 39.53 28.32 52.42
C GLY A 285 39.24 28.30 50.91
N GLU A 286 39.24 29.47 50.27
CA GLU A 286 39.49 29.68 48.82
C GLU A 286 41.02 29.62 48.54
N PRO A 287 41.52 29.40 47.29
CA PRO A 287 41.58 30.52 46.33
C PRO A 287 41.58 30.20 44.81
N ALA A 288 41.42 31.27 44.02
CA ALA A 288 42.02 31.56 42.71
C ALA A 288 41.60 30.77 41.43
N SER A 289 40.72 31.42 40.67
CA SER A 289 40.65 31.54 39.21
C SER A 289 41.74 30.93 38.30
N GLU A 290 41.30 30.31 37.20
CA GLU A 290 41.92 30.47 35.88
C GLU A 290 40.85 30.50 34.77
N GLN A 291 40.95 31.44 33.83
CA GLN A 291 40.01 31.63 32.72
C GLN A 291 40.59 31.09 31.41
N ILE A 292 39.78 30.37 30.61
CA ILE A 292 40.08 30.05 29.20
C ILE A 292 38.80 30.35 28.36
N PRO A 293 38.92 30.96 27.16
CA PRO A 293 37.86 31.82 26.59
C PRO A 293 36.86 31.10 25.66
N PRO A 294 35.73 31.75 25.28
CA PRO A 294 34.74 31.18 24.36
C PRO A 294 35.23 31.18 22.90
N THR A 295 34.84 30.16 22.13
CA THR A 295 35.09 30.12 20.68
C THR A 295 33.84 29.82 19.86
N ALA A 296 33.40 30.85 19.14
CA ALA A 296 32.67 30.83 17.87
C ALA A 296 31.36 30.01 17.79
N GLU A 297 30.24 30.73 17.88
CA GLU A 297 29.00 30.36 17.20
C GLU A 297 29.29 30.01 15.72
N ARG A 298 28.80 28.86 15.26
CA ARG A 298 28.63 28.58 13.84
C ARG A 298 27.14 28.42 13.55
N SER A 299 26.54 29.54 13.14
CA SER A 299 25.18 29.59 12.62
C SER A 299 25.07 28.73 11.36
N TRP A 300 24.42 27.56 11.47
CA TRP A 300 24.08 26.74 10.31
C TRP A 300 22.84 27.33 9.62
N THR A 301 23.07 28.02 8.50
CA THR A 301 21.99 28.43 7.59
C THR A 301 21.39 27.18 6.95
N SER A 302 20.18 26.79 7.37
CA SER A 302 19.51 25.58 6.88
C SER A 302 18.72 25.84 5.60
N GLU A 303 18.98 25.02 4.58
CA GLU A 303 18.26 25.00 3.30
C GLU A 303 17.02 24.07 3.35
N PRO A 304 16.11 24.16 2.36
CA PRO A 304 14.79 23.51 2.44
C PRO A 304 14.86 21.99 2.52
N GLY A 305 14.11 21.41 3.46
CA GLY A 305 14.09 19.97 3.72
C GLY A 305 13.36 19.15 2.66
N VAL A 306 13.81 17.90 2.49
CA VAL A 306 13.19 16.88 1.62
C VAL A 306 12.45 15.88 2.52
N ASN A 307 11.13 15.80 2.37
CA ASN A 307 10.23 14.93 3.13
C ASN A 307 10.30 13.45 2.67
N PRO A 308 10.60 12.49 3.56
CA PRO A 308 10.34 11.06 3.36
C PRO A 308 9.07 10.59 4.12
N PHE A 309 8.49 9.45 3.70
CA PHE A 309 7.27 8.81 4.26
C PHE A 309 5.88 9.29 3.79
N GLY A 310 5.69 9.45 2.48
CA GLY A 310 4.36 9.34 1.87
C GLY A 310 3.97 7.89 1.52
N VAL A 311 2.92 7.31 2.13
CA VAL A 311 2.37 6.00 1.73
C VAL A 311 0.84 5.98 1.63
N LEU A 312 0.33 6.57 0.55
CA LEU A 312 -0.71 5.94 -0.27
C LEU A 312 -0.13 5.77 -1.67
N ALA A 313 -0.22 4.55 -2.20
CA ALA A 313 0.68 4.10 -3.26
C ALA A 313 0.06 4.18 -4.67
N ASP A 314 0.71 4.93 -5.56
CA ASP A 314 0.73 4.65 -7.00
C ASP A 314 2.13 4.88 -7.57
N HIS A 315 2.45 4.15 -8.64
CA HIS A 315 3.85 3.84 -8.99
C HIS A 315 4.62 4.95 -9.72
N ARG A 316 5.94 4.98 -9.44
CA ARG A 316 7.10 5.59 -10.15
C ARG A 316 7.55 7.01 -9.75
N PRO A 317 8.86 7.32 -9.89
CA PRO A 317 9.53 8.42 -9.19
C PRO A 317 9.62 9.72 -10.01
N PHE A 318 9.67 10.84 -9.31
CA PHE A 318 9.69 12.20 -9.87
C PHE A 318 11.09 12.83 -9.87
N GLY A 319 11.45 13.45 -10.99
CA GLY A 319 12.72 14.18 -11.17
C GLY A 319 12.62 15.67 -10.82
N ALA A 320 13.71 16.24 -10.30
CA ALA A 320 13.80 17.63 -9.90
C ALA A 320 14.44 18.51 -10.99
N ALA A 321 14.09 19.81 -10.99
CA ALA A 321 14.71 20.82 -11.85
C ALA A 321 14.34 22.24 -11.38
N MET A 322 15.24 22.93 -10.69
CA MET A 322 15.51 24.38 -10.85
C MET A 322 16.72 24.76 -9.98
N GLY A 323 17.81 25.20 -10.60
CA GLY A 323 18.97 25.72 -9.87
C GLY A 323 18.73 27.12 -9.30
N GLY A 324 19.26 27.34 -8.10
CA GLY A 324 19.46 28.66 -7.48
C GLY A 324 20.83 28.65 -6.80
N ALA A 325 21.63 29.70 -6.99
CA ALA A 325 23.05 29.67 -6.63
C ALA A 325 23.28 29.71 -5.10
N ILE A 326 23.92 28.66 -4.58
CA ILE A 326 24.31 28.52 -3.17
C ILE A 326 25.82 28.75 -3.07
N ARG A 327 26.27 29.56 -2.10
CA ARG A 327 27.69 29.90 -1.94
C ARG A 327 28.46 28.76 -1.25
N GLN A 328 29.55 28.37 -1.87
CA GLN A 328 30.41 27.27 -1.46
C GLN A 328 31.17 27.59 -0.16
N SER A 329 31.28 26.60 0.74
CA SER A 329 32.36 26.53 1.73
C SER A 329 33.48 25.65 1.18
N GLU A 330 34.72 26.13 1.24
CA GLU A 330 35.86 25.54 0.53
C GLU A 330 36.32 24.20 1.13
N GLY A 331 35.92 23.10 0.47
CA GLY A 331 36.61 21.80 0.55
C GLY A 331 37.33 21.55 -0.78
N THR A 332 38.64 21.29 -0.74
CA THR A 332 39.51 21.22 -1.93
C THR A 332 39.06 20.14 -2.93
N ARG A 333 38.70 20.57 -4.15
CA ARG A 333 38.40 19.72 -5.31
C ARG A 333 39.59 18.84 -5.72
N PRO A 334 39.35 17.61 -6.22
CA PRO A 334 40.26 17.00 -7.19
C PRO A 334 40.08 17.65 -8.58
N ASP A 335 41.17 18.11 -9.19
CA ASP A 335 41.17 18.72 -10.53
C ASP A 335 40.82 17.70 -11.63
N ARG A 336 39.52 17.54 -11.90
CA ARG A 336 39.04 16.87 -13.12
C ARG A 336 38.19 17.83 -13.95
N PRO A 337 38.54 18.10 -15.22
CA PRO A 337 37.69 18.91 -16.09
C PRO A 337 36.33 18.21 -16.30
N PRO A 338 35.21 18.96 -16.36
CA PRO A 338 33.88 18.39 -16.56
C PRO A 338 33.80 17.66 -17.90
N THR A 339 32.93 16.65 -18.00
CA THR A 339 32.77 15.94 -19.28
C THR A 339 32.30 16.90 -20.38
N PRO A 340 32.87 16.82 -21.60
CA PRO A 340 32.46 17.66 -22.71
C PRO A 340 31.03 17.31 -23.16
N ALA A 341 30.35 18.29 -23.77
CA ALA A 341 29.08 18.07 -24.43
C ALA A 341 29.24 17.02 -25.54
N ARG A 342 28.28 16.09 -25.64
CA ARG A 342 28.35 14.92 -26.53
C ARG A 342 26.98 14.50 -27.02
N THR A 343 26.91 13.81 -28.15
CA THR A 343 25.65 13.30 -28.71
C THR A 343 25.62 11.78 -28.64
N LEU A 344 24.70 11.22 -27.88
CA LEU A 344 24.44 9.79 -27.84
C LEU A 344 23.53 9.38 -29.00
N ARG A 345 23.79 8.22 -29.59
CA ARG A 345 23.03 7.69 -30.73
C ARG A 345 22.21 6.48 -30.30
N PHE A 346 20.91 6.55 -30.51
CA PHE A 346 19.94 5.47 -30.27
C PHE A 346 19.16 5.17 -31.56
N PRO A 347 18.49 4.00 -31.68
CA PRO A 347 17.67 3.67 -32.84
C PRO A 347 16.60 4.74 -33.14
N ASN A 348 16.37 5.00 -34.44
CA ASN A 348 15.47 6.07 -34.89
C ASN A 348 13.98 5.69 -34.88
N GLU A 349 13.65 4.40 -34.88
CA GLU A 349 12.28 3.91 -35.12
C GLU A 349 11.35 4.13 -33.92
N GLN A 350 11.82 3.77 -32.72
CA GLN A 350 11.04 3.81 -31.48
C GLN A 350 12.01 3.89 -30.31
N SER A 351 11.62 4.57 -29.23
CA SER A 351 12.51 4.68 -28.06
C SER A 351 12.62 3.37 -27.29
N ILE A 352 13.82 3.11 -26.75
CA ILE A 352 14.07 2.01 -25.81
C ILE A 352 13.86 2.41 -24.33
N GLY A 353 13.61 3.69 -24.03
CA GLY A 353 13.51 4.18 -22.66
C GLY A 353 13.69 5.69 -22.51
N ALA A 354 14.00 6.14 -21.29
CA ALA A 354 14.23 7.54 -20.95
C ALA A 354 15.69 7.78 -20.51
N VAL A 355 16.23 8.94 -20.88
CA VAL A 355 17.56 9.42 -20.55
C VAL A 355 17.43 10.47 -19.47
N TYR A 356 18.06 10.21 -18.33
CA TYR A 356 18.10 11.11 -17.18
C TYR A 356 19.48 11.74 -17.06
N LEU A 357 19.52 13.01 -16.66
CA LEU A 357 20.73 13.77 -16.40
C LEU A 357 20.87 14.09 -14.91
N GLN A 358 22.12 14.17 -14.46
CA GLN A 358 22.50 14.62 -13.12
C GLN A 358 23.79 15.44 -13.24
N ASP A 359 23.93 16.51 -12.46
CA ASP A 359 25.15 17.32 -12.46
C ASP A 359 26.35 16.54 -11.90
N GLU A 360 27.53 16.68 -12.53
CA GLU A 360 28.75 15.99 -12.09
C GLU A 360 29.23 16.43 -10.71
N ASP A 361 28.93 17.66 -10.32
CA ASP A 361 29.29 18.28 -9.04
C ASP A 361 28.25 18.05 -7.91
N LEU A 362 27.14 17.34 -8.18
CA LEU A 362 26.08 17.16 -7.19
C LEU A 362 26.56 16.27 -6.02
N VAL A 363 26.57 16.85 -4.82
CA VAL A 363 26.83 16.15 -3.55
C VAL A 363 25.50 15.86 -2.87
N VAL A 364 25.07 14.59 -2.89
CA VAL A 364 23.85 14.16 -2.16
C VAL A 364 24.14 14.17 -0.65
N PRO A 365 23.39 14.95 0.17
CA PRO A 365 23.66 15.06 1.62
C PRO A 365 23.50 13.73 2.36
N GLU A 366 24.32 13.47 3.38
CA GLU A 366 24.19 12.25 4.19
C GLU A 366 22.86 12.15 4.93
N THR A 367 22.22 13.28 5.25
CA THR A 367 20.88 13.33 5.87
C THR A 367 19.77 12.80 4.98
N VAL A 368 19.93 12.89 3.65
CA VAL A 368 19.00 12.31 2.65
C VAL A 368 19.21 10.79 2.53
N LYS A 369 20.29 10.23 3.11
CA LYS A 369 20.47 8.76 3.29
C LYS A 369 19.63 8.20 4.45
N GLY A 370 18.50 8.83 4.79
CA GLY A 370 17.39 8.14 5.44
C GLY A 370 16.95 7.00 4.52
N PHE A 371 17.44 5.79 4.79
CA PHE A 371 17.34 4.66 3.87
C PHE A 371 15.87 4.19 3.76
N HIS A 372 15.18 4.82 2.82
CA HIS A 372 14.06 4.18 2.14
C HIS A 372 14.64 3.18 1.16
N PRO A 373 14.35 1.87 1.31
CA PRO A 373 15.05 0.84 0.56
C PRO A 373 14.53 0.83 -0.88
N GLY A 374 15.33 1.39 -1.80
CA GLY A 374 15.13 1.33 -3.24
C GLY A 374 15.45 2.59 -4.03
N HIS A 375 15.45 3.80 -3.43
CA HIS A 375 15.30 5.05 -4.20
C HIS A 375 16.27 6.18 -3.82
N VAL A 376 17.56 6.03 -4.15
CA VAL A 376 18.45 7.19 -4.33
C VAL A 376 18.17 7.84 -5.69
N TYR A 377 17.00 8.48 -5.82
CA TYR A 377 16.65 9.34 -6.96
C TYR A 377 16.91 10.82 -6.65
N ALA A 378 17.90 11.12 -5.82
CA ALA A 378 18.32 12.49 -5.54
C ALA A 378 18.66 13.21 -6.85
N GLU A 379 17.74 14.09 -7.27
CA GLU A 379 17.92 15.10 -8.32
C GLU A 379 18.37 14.55 -9.69
N MET A 380 17.77 13.45 -10.15
CA MET A 380 17.86 13.09 -11.57
C MET A 380 16.78 13.82 -12.37
N GLU A 381 17.18 14.75 -13.23
CA GLU A 381 16.29 15.45 -14.17
C GLU A 381 16.00 14.53 -15.37
N ASN A 382 14.75 14.43 -15.78
CA ASN A 382 14.41 13.70 -17.01
C ASN A 382 14.65 14.61 -18.21
N HIS A 383 15.51 14.18 -19.14
CA HIS A 383 15.99 15.02 -20.23
C HIS A 383 15.38 14.67 -21.58
N SER A 384 15.34 13.39 -21.94
CA SER A 384 14.82 12.98 -23.24
C SER A 384 14.47 11.49 -23.31
N CYS A 385 13.96 11.07 -24.46
CA CYS A 385 13.90 9.66 -24.81
C CYS A 385 15.24 9.17 -25.34
N ALA A 386 15.51 7.88 -25.16
CA ALA A 386 16.57 7.17 -25.85
C ALA A 386 16.08 6.79 -27.27
N ARG A 387 16.03 7.78 -28.17
CA ARG A 387 15.64 7.63 -29.59
C ARG A 387 16.43 8.63 -30.43
N GLY A 388 17.03 8.17 -31.53
CA GLY A 388 17.83 9.01 -32.42
C GLY A 388 19.02 9.69 -31.74
N GLU A 389 19.33 10.92 -32.16
CA GLU A 389 20.44 11.71 -31.61
C GLU A 389 20.01 12.49 -30.35
N VAL A 390 20.55 12.08 -29.19
CA VAL A 390 20.31 12.72 -27.89
C VAL A 390 21.52 13.56 -27.51
N HIS A 391 21.32 14.87 -27.42
CA HIS A 391 22.37 15.82 -27.07
C HIS A 391 22.51 15.93 -25.55
N ILE A 392 23.71 15.68 -25.03
CA ILE A 392 24.06 15.74 -23.60
C ILE A 392 24.91 16.99 -23.36
N PRO A 393 24.47 17.93 -22.48
CA PRO A 393 25.27 19.08 -22.08
C PRO A 393 26.59 18.69 -21.40
N ALA A 394 27.55 19.61 -21.39
CA ALA A 394 28.79 19.43 -20.64
C ALA A 394 28.53 19.36 -19.12
N GLY A 395 29.34 18.59 -18.38
CA GLY A 395 29.21 18.45 -16.92
C GLY A 395 28.03 17.59 -16.45
N LYS A 396 27.41 16.81 -17.34
CA LYS A 396 26.23 15.97 -17.02
C LYS A 396 26.55 14.47 -17.09
N ARG A 397 26.24 13.79 -15.99
CA ARG A 397 26.15 12.31 -15.89
C ARG A 397 24.87 11.84 -16.55
N VAL A 398 24.90 10.65 -17.17
CA VAL A 398 23.76 10.11 -17.93
C VAL A 398 23.32 8.77 -17.35
N THR A 399 22.04 8.67 -16.98
CA THR A 399 21.39 7.41 -16.59
C THR A 399 20.35 7.00 -17.62
N LEU A 400 20.56 5.85 -18.27
CA LEU A 400 19.58 5.25 -19.18
C LEU A 400 18.60 4.37 -18.41
N CYS A 401 17.33 4.75 -18.38
CA CYS A 401 16.24 3.93 -17.86
C CYS A 401 15.52 3.24 -19.01
N ILE A 402 15.71 1.93 -19.18
CA ILE A 402 14.97 1.11 -20.13
C ILE A 402 13.58 0.82 -19.58
N ARG A 403 12.54 1.16 -20.35
CA ARG A 403 11.15 1.11 -19.91
C ARG A 403 10.25 0.75 -21.10
N GLY A 404 9.53 -0.36 -21.06
CA GLY A 404 8.52 -0.63 -22.08
C GLY A 404 7.93 -2.04 -22.11
N ILE A 405 6.61 -2.09 -22.36
CA ILE A 405 5.93 -3.27 -22.93
C ILE A 405 6.17 -3.21 -24.45
N GLY A 406 6.75 -4.27 -25.03
CA GLY A 406 6.96 -4.37 -26.49
C GLY A 406 8.32 -3.90 -27.03
N VAL A 407 9.30 -3.56 -26.17
CA VAL A 407 10.70 -3.43 -26.61
C VAL A 407 11.26 -4.83 -26.84
N THR A 408 11.67 -5.15 -28.07
CA THR A 408 12.26 -6.46 -28.37
C THR A 408 13.72 -6.52 -27.90
N PRO A 409 14.23 -7.71 -27.50
CA PRO A 409 15.62 -7.85 -27.07
C PRO A 409 16.65 -7.35 -28.10
N GLN A 410 16.37 -7.53 -29.40
CA GLN A 410 17.24 -7.06 -30.49
C GLN A 410 17.33 -5.52 -30.59
N ARG A 411 16.25 -4.80 -30.27
CA ARG A 411 16.26 -3.32 -30.27
C ARG A 411 17.03 -2.74 -29.09
N TYR A 412 16.94 -3.40 -27.94
CA TYR A 412 17.74 -3.10 -26.76
C TYR A 412 19.24 -3.35 -27.03
N LEU A 413 19.59 -4.50 -27.66
CA LEU A 413 20.93 -4.83 -28.16
C LEU A 413 21.49 -3.69 -29.00
N ALA A 414 20.84 -3.37 -30.13
CA ALA A 414 21.30 -2.38 -31.08
C ALA A 414 21.55 -1.00 -30.44
N ALA A 415 20.75 -0.63 -29.44
CA ALA A 415 20.87 0.64 -28.71
C ALA A 415 22.02 0.68 -27.70
N ILE A 416 22.42 -0.45 -27.11
CA ILE A 416 23.63 -0.55 -26.29
C ILE A 416 24.87 -0.73 -27.17
N GLU A 417 24.71 -1.35 -28.34
CA GLU A 417 25.79 -1.49 -29.32
C GLU A 417 26.19 -0.17 -29.98
N SER A 418 25.30 0.81 -30.06
CA SER A 418 25.61 2.16 -30.53
C SER A 418 26.22 3.09 -29.47
N LEU A 419 26.38 2.65 -28.21
CA LEU A 419 26.97 3.43 -27.12
C LEU A 419 28.46 3.11 -26.92
N GLY A 420 29.24 4.16 -26.67
CA GLY A 420 30.62 4.06 -26.25
C GLY A 420 30.76 3.60 -24.78
N PRO A 421 31.94 3.06 -24.40
CA PRO A 421 32.15 2.43 -23.10
C PRO A 421 31.91 3.36 -21.90
N ASN A 422 32.11 4.68 -22.07
CA ASN A 422 31.96 5.69 -21.01
C ASN A 422 30.72 6.59 -21.16
N ASP A 423 29.79 6.27 -22.08
CA ASP A 423 28.67 7.16 -22.39
C ASP A 423 27.64 7.25 -21.26
N LEU A 424 27.44 6.13 -20.55
CA LEU A 424 26.49 5.99 -19.45
C LEU A 424 27.20 5.93 -18.08
N TYR A 425 26.68 6.71 -17.15
CA TYR A 425 26.95 6.63 -15.71
C TYR A 425 26.00 5.61 -15.03
N GLY A 426 24.75 5.52 -15.50
CA GLY A 426 23.76 4.59 -14.96
C GLY A 426 22.99 3.83 -16.04
N LEU A 427 22.58 2.60 -15.72
CA LEU A 427 21.68 1.78 -16.53
C LEU A 427 20.64 1.12 -15.61
N GLN A 428 19.34 1.29 -15.88
CA GLN A 428 18.26 0.74 -15.06
C GLN A 428 17.16 0.13 -15.93
N PHE A 429 16.59 -0.99 -15.49
CA PHE A 429 15.48 -1.68 -16.15
C PHE A 429 14.20 -1.53 -15.32
N PHE A 430 13.11 -1.04 -15.93
CA PHE A 430 11.78 -1.00 -15.30
C PHE A 430 10.73 -1.62 -16.21
N SER A 431 10.48 -2.91 -15.99
CA SER A 431 9.37 -3.62 -16.62
C SER A 431 8.23 -3.86 -15.64
N LEU A 432 7.00 -4.03 -16.15
CA LEU A 432 5.84 -4.46 -15.36
C LEU A 432 5.68 -6.00 -15.38
N GLN A 433 6.52 -6.70 -16.14
CA GLN A 433 6.63 -8.16 -16.17
C GLN A 433 8.12 -8.55 -16.24
N PRO A 434 8.54 -9.65 -15.59
CA PRO A 434 9.94 -10.09 -15.64
C PRO A 434 10.39 -10.31 -17.08
N VAL A 435 11.38 -9.55 -17.53
CA VAL A 435 11.97 -9.75 -18.87
C VAL A 435 13.07 -10.77 -18.71
N HIS A 436 12.86 -11.98 -19.23
CA HIS A 436 13.94 -12.95 -19.31
C HIS A 436 14.95 -12.47 -20.35
N ILE A 437 16.17 -12.17 -19.90
CA ILE A 437 17.27 -11.74 -20.76
C ILE A 437 18.26 -12.92 -20.83
N GLU A 438 18.41 -13.49 -22.02
CA GLU A 438 19.40 -14.52 -22.34
C GLU A 438 20.83 -13.96 -22.18
N ASP A 439 21.83 -14.80 -21.92
CA ASP A 439 23.20 -14.35 -21.62
C ASP A 439 23.82 -13.50 -22.76
N ASP A 440 23.48 -13.79 -24.02
CA ASP A 440 23.97 -13.06 -25.20
C ASP A 440 23.55 -11.58 -25.23
N LEU A 441 22.45 -11.24 -24.55
CA LEU A 441 21.95 -9.85 -24.38
C LEU A 441 22.69 -9.08 -23.27
N ILE A 442 23.46 -9.76 -22.42
CA ILE A 442 24.20 -9.16 -21.31
C ILE A 442 25.64 -8.82 -21.70
N ALA A 443 26.24 -9.57 -22.63
CA ALA A 443 27.59 -9.31 -23.14
C ALA A 443 27.82 -7.85 -23.66
N PRO A 444 26.87 -7.19 -24.35
CA PRO A 444 27.00 -5.78 -24.74
C PRO A 444 27.09 -4.82 -23.55
N VAL A 445 26.36 -5.09 -22.45
CA VAL A 445 26.35 -4.27 -21.23
C VAL A 445 27.72 -4.28 -20.56
N ALA A 446 28.39 -5.43 -20.55
CA ALA A 446 29.73 -5.59 -19.98
C ALA A 446 30.81 -4.71 -20.66
N ARG A 447 30.52 -4.11 -21.83
CA ARG A 447 31.41 -3.15 -22.51
C ARG A 447 31.27 -1.71 -22.00
N LEU A 448 30.21 -1.40 -21.25
CA LEU A 448 29.92 -0.07 -20.71
C LEU A 448 30.72 0.20 -19.42
N THR A 449 32.05 0.23 -19.53
CA THR A 449 32.98 0.32 -18.38
C THR A 449 32.87 1.61 -17.56
N GLY A 450 32.19 2.65 -18.08
CA GLY A 450 31.88 3.88 -17.35
C GLY A 450 30.79 3.74 -16.27
N LEU A 451 29.97 2.68 -16.33
CA LEU A 451 28.83 2.48 -15.44
C LEU A 451 29.24 2.51 -13.95
N ARG A 452 28.54 3.34 -13.19
CA ARG A 452 28.54 3.38 -11.73
C ARG A 452 27.29 2.74 -11.15
N HIS A 453 26.13 2.93 -11.77
CA HIS A 453 24.85 2.42 -11.27
C HIS A 453 24.26 1.39 -12.25
N LEU A 454 23.88 0.21 -11.76
CA LEU A 454 23.26 -0.84 -12.56
C LEU A 454 22.03 -1.42 -11.82
N GLY A 455 20.82 -1.20 -12.34
CA GLY A 455 19.57 -1.64 -11.71
C GLY A 455 18.86 -2.74 -12.50
N LEU A 456 18.96 -4.00 -12.07
CA LEU A 456 18.48 -5.19 -12.80
C LEU A 456 17.12 -5.74 -12.29
N ALA A 457 16.44 -5.04 -11.38
CA ALA A 457 15.29 -5.52 -10.59
C ALA A 457 14.05 -6.04 -11.34
N SER A 458 13.99 -5.96 -12.67
CA SER A 458 12.89 -6.49 -13.50
C SER A 458 13.40 -7.41 -14.62
N VAL A 459 14.60 -7.94 -14.45
CA VAL A 459 15.33 -8.77 -15.41
C VAL A 459 15.70 -10.09 -14.73
N SER A 460 15.59 -11.20 -15.45
CA SER A 460 16.25 -12.45 -15.04
C SER A 460 17.51 -12.69 -15.88
N VAL A 461 18.64 -12.93 -15.21
CA VAL A 461 19.99 -13.13 -15.79
C VAL A 461 20.61 -14.39 -15.20
N SER A 462 21.26 -15.23 -16.02
CA SER A 462 21.91 -16.44 -15.51
C SER A 462 23.23 -16.13 -14.78
N PRO A 463 23.78 -17.09 -13.99
CA PRO A 463 25.11 -16.96 -13.40
C PRO A 463 26.23 -16.66 -14.41
N LYS A 464 26.09 -17.11 -15.68
CA LYS A 464 27.07 -16.80 -16.74
C LYS A 464 26.99 -15.34 -17.18
N GLY A 465 25.78 -14.81 -17.41
CA GLY A 465 25.57 -13.39 -17.67
C GLY A 465 26.09 -12.51 -16.53
N LEU A 466 25.82 -12.89 -15.27
CA LEU A 466 26.37 -12.21 -14.10
C LEU A 466 27.91 -12.25 -14.04
N SER A 467 28.55 -13.36 -14.43
CA SER A 467 30.02 -13.43 -14.49
C SER A 467 30.65 -12.48 -15.52
N SER A 468 29.89 -12.11 -16.55
CA SER A 468 30.29 -11.11 -17.56
C SER A 468 30.11 -9.68 -17.03
N LEU A 469 28.99 -9.38 -16.37
CA LEU A 469 28.77 -8.09 -15.69
C LEU A 469 29.77 -7.84 -14.56
N ALA A 470 30.24 -8.91 -13.90
CA ALA A 470 31.23 -8.83 -12.84
C ALA A 470 32.60 -8.28 -13.28
N GLN A 471 32.84 -8.15 -14.59
CA GLN A 471 34.05 -7.52 -15.15
C GLN A 471 33.95 -5.99 -15.24
N LEU A 472 32.78 -5.39 -14.98
CA LEU A 472 32.62 -3.93 -15.01
C LEU A 472 33.41 -3.27 -13.86
N PRO A 473 34.44 -2.46 -14.15
CA PRO A 473 35.47 -2.10 -13.16
C PRO A 473 35.00 -1.06 -12.13
N HIS A 474 33.86 -0.41 -12.35
CA HIS A 474 33.50 0.81 -11.62
C HIS A 474 32.06 0.83 -11.09
N VAL A 475 31.31 -0.28 -11.15
CA VAL A 475 29.94 -0.29 -10.61
C VAL A 475 29.99 -0.15 -9.09
N GLU A 476 29.43 0.96 -8.60
CA GLU A 476 29.33 1.33 -7.18
C GLU A 476 27.96 1.01 -6.61
N GLN A 477 26.90 1.00 -7.42
CA GLN A 477 25.53 0.69 -7.00
C GLN A 477 24.92 -0.40 -7.89
N LEU A 478 24.42 -1.47 -7.27
CA LEU A 478 23.77 -2.59 -7.95
C LEU A 478 22.41 -2.91 -7.32
N THR A 479 21.38 -3.06 -8.14
CA THR A 479 20.18 -3.84 -7.79
C THR A 479 20.22 -5.15 -8.56
N THR A 480 20.11 -6.28 -7.87
CA THR A 480 20.27 -7.60 -8.48
C THR A 480 19.11 -7.96 -9.41
N PRO A 481 19.30 -8.91 -10.36
CA PRO A 481 18.20 -9.48 -11.13
C PRO A 481 17.23 -10.26 -10.24
N GLU A 482 16.04 -10.54 -10.78
CA GLU A 482 15.09 -11.52 -10.24
C GLU A 482 15.58 -12.96 -10.49
N GLY A 483 15.36 -13.85 -9.52
CA GLY A 483 15.76 -15.25 -9.58
C GLY A 483 17.22 -15.48 -9.15
N LEU A 484 17.82 -14.56 -8.40
CA LEU A 484 19.21 -14.65 -7.96
C LEU A 484 19.46 -15.90 -7.09
N THR A 485 20.52 -16.62 -7.41
CA THR A 485 21.03 -17.77 -6.65
C THR A 485 22.35 -17.44 -5.96
N ASP A 486 22.79 -18.27 -5.02
CA ASP A 486 24.08 -18.12 -4.34
C ASP A 486 25.27 -18.16 -5.32
N GLU A 487 25.18 -18.95 -6.41
CA GLU A 487 26.17 -18.96 -7.50
C GLU A 487 26.23 -17.61 -8.23
N GLY A 488 25.06 -17.00 -8.50
CA GLY A 488 24.98 -15.65 -9.06
C GLY A 488 25.57 -14.60 -8.12
N MET A 489 25.28 -14.71 -6.81
CA MET A 489 25.85 -13.84 -5.79
C MET A 489 27.38 -13.98 -5.69
N ALA A 490 27.92 -15.19 -5.86
CA ALA A 490 29.36 -15.42 -5.92
C ALA A 490 30.05 -14.77 -7.14
N GLN A 491 29.30 -14.45 -8.22
CA GLN A 491 29.81 -13.60 -9.30
C GLN A 491 29.76 -12.12 -8.92
N ILE A 492 28.63 -11.65 -8.36
CA ILE A 492 28.46 -10.26 -7.90
C ILE A 492 29.52 -9.89 -6.86
N ALA A 493 29.88 -10.82 -5.97
CA ALA A 493 30.94 -10.65 -4.97
C ALA A 493 32.35 -10.42 -5.54
N LYS A 494 32.55 -10.49 -6.87
CA LYS A 494 33.81 -10.11 -7.55
C LYS A 494 33.87 -8.62 -7.90
N MET A 495 32.74 -7.90 -7.84
CA MET A 495 32.63 -6.48 -8.16
C MET A 495 33.09 -5.62 -6.99
N SER A 496 34.41 -5.56 -6.76
CA SER A 496 35.02 -4.93 -5.58
C SER A 496 34.76 -3.43 -5.42
N SER A 497 34.30 -2.75 -6.49
CA SER A 497 33.89 -1.33 -6.46
C SER A 497 32.52 -1.08 -5.83
N LEU A 498 31.74 -2.13 -5.49
CA LEU A 498 30.38 -1.99 -4.94
C LEU A 498 30.36 -1.33 -3.56
N ARG A 499 29.53 -0.29 -3.44
CA ARG A 499 29.23 0.47 -2.22
C ARG A 499 27.76 0.33 -1.80
N VAL A 500 26.85 0.13 -2.75
CA VAL A 500 25.42 -0.09 -2.49
C VAL A 500 24.95 -1.36 -3.19
N LEU A 501 24.36 -2.29 -2.45
CA LEU A 501 23.77 -3.51 -2.99
C LEU A 501 22.33 -3.67 -2.50
N HIS A 502 21.39 -3.69 -3.44
CA HIS A 502 19.99 -4.06 -3.20
C HIS A 502 19.75 -5.45 -3.78
N VAL A 503 19.54 -6.43 -2.90
CA VAL A 503 19.18 -7.80 -3.30
C VAL A 503 17.68 -7.85 -3.54
N ALA A 504 17.28 -8.39 -4.70
CA ALA A 504 15.88 -8.64 -5.03
C ALA A 504 15.26 -9.68 -4.06
N ARG A 505 13.93 -9.79 -4.10
CA ARG A 505 13.19 -10.72 -3.23
C ARG A 505 13.32 -12.15 -3.76
N ASP A 506 14.34 -12.86 -3.31
CA ASP A 506 14.82 -14.09 -3.94
C ASP A 506 15.09 -15.22 -2.93
N ARG A 507 15.71 -16.30 -3.40
CA ARG A 507 15.99 -17.51 -2.60
C ARG A 507 17.43 -17.56 -2.09
N LEU A 508 18.06 -16.41 -1.85
CA LEU A 508 19.44 -16.35 -1.36
C LEU A 508 19.57 -17.07 -0.01
N THR A 509 20.66 -17.81 0.19
CA THR A 509 20.95 -18.55 1.42
C THR A 509 22.19 -17.99 2.13
N ASP A 510 22.59 -18.64 3.21
CA ASP A 510 23.79 -18.28 3.96
C ASP A 510 25.08 -18.41 3.12
N GLU A 511 25.11 -19.26 2.08
CA GLU A 511 26.25 -19.36 1.14
C GLU A 511 26.39 -18.09 0.28
N GLY A 512 25.26 -17.48 -0.12
CA GLY A 512 25.21 -16.21 -0.81
C GLY A 512 25.71 -15.06 0.07
N LEU A 513 25.28 -15.01 1.34
CA LEU A 513 25.82 -14.05 2.31
C LEU A 513 27.31 -14.26 2.60
N GLN A 514 27.77 -15.51 2.68
CA GLN A 514 29.19 -15.81 2.86
C GLN A 514 30.04 -15.27 1.69
N SER A 515 29.50 -15.31 0.47
CA SER A 515 30.17 -14.73 -0.70
C SER A 515 30.32 -13.20 -0.60
N LEU A 516 29.33 -12.49 -0.03
CA LEU A 516 29.37 -11.03 0.14
C LEU A 516 30.48 -10.53 1.06
N SER A 517 31.01 -11.35 1.96
CA SER A 517 32.08 -10.98 2.91
C SER A 517 33.36 -10.41 2.27
N LYS A 518 33.53 -10.59 0.96
CA LYS A 518 34.65 -10.05 0.15
C LYS A 518 34.47 -8.58 -0.24
N LEU A 519 33.25 -8.05 -0.24
CA LEU A 519 32.93 -6.68 -0.65
C LEU A 519 33.16 -5.69 0.49
N THR A 520 34.38 -5.62 1.03
CA THR A 520 34.69 -4.84 2.24
C THR A 520 34.45 -3.33 2.14
N GLY A 521 34.34 -2.79 0.92
CA GLY A 521 33.94 -1.41 0.63
C GLY A 521 32.43 -1.14 0.61
N LEU A 522 31.58 -2.14 0.88
CA LEU A 522 30.12 -2.00 0.87
C LEU A 522 29.65 -1.12 2.04
N GLU A 523 28.91 -0.05 1.73
CA GLU A 523 28.37 0.93 2.68
C GLU A 523 26.87 0.75 2.96
N SER A 524 26.14 0.11 2.06
CA SER A 524 24.69 -0.09 2.15
C SER A 524 24.28 -1.43 1.57
N LEU A 525 23.54 -2.21 2.35
CA LEU A 525 23.06 -3.55 1.98
C LEU A 525 21.56 -3.69 2.31
N ASP A 526 20.76 -4.07 1.32
CA ASP A 526 19.34 -4.40 1.49
C ASP A 526 19.12 -5.87 1.16
N LEU A 527 18.67 -6.64 2.16
CA LEU A 527 18.40 -8.07 2.09
C LEU A 527 16.90 -8.41 2.18
N TYR A 528 16.01 -7.43 2.01
CA TYR A 528 14.59 -7.62 2.26
C TYR A 528 13.94 -8.68 1.34
N GLY A 529 13.14 -9.59 1.91
CA GLY A 529 12.37 -10.59 1.18
C GLY A 529 13.18 -11.80 0.69
N ASN A 530 14.09 -12.30 1.52
CA ASN A 530 14.91 -13.48 1.26
C ASN A 530 14.73 -14.53 2.39
N PRO A 531 13.79 -15.50 2.27
CA PRO A 531 13.33 -16.35 3.36
C PRO A 531 14.31 -17.43 3.85
N SER A 532 15.37 -17.72 3.09
CA SER A 532 16.25 -18.86 3.33
C SER A 532 17.49 -18.54 4.18
N MET A 533 17.74 -17.26 4.47
CA MET A 533 18.90 -16.82 5.25
C MET A 533 18.67 -16.97 6.76
N THR A 534 19.74 -17.24 7.50
CA THR A 534 19.75 -17.49 8.96
C THR A 534 20.85 -16.69 9.67
N ASP A 535 20.97 -16.86 10.99
CA ASP A 535 22.01 -16.22 11.80
C ASP A 535 23.44 -16.55 11.35
N ASP A 536 23.67 -17.75 10.81
CA ASP A 536 25.00 -18.19 10.38
C ASP A 536 25.46 -17.47 9.10
N GLY A 537 24.53 -17.06 8.22
CA GLY A 537 24.83 -16.20 7.07
C GLY A 537 25.18 -14.76 7.48
N LEU A 538 24.45 -14.16 8.42
CA LEU A 538 24.74 -12.78 8.88
C LEU A 538 26.09 -12.64 9.59
N ARG A 539 26.62 -13.73 10.17
CA ARG A 539 27.99 -13.76 10.69
C ARG A 539 29.04 -13.35 9.63
N ALA A 540 28.79 -13.61 8.35
CA ALA A 540 29.71 -13.24 7.27
C ALA A 540 29.82 -11.72 7.06
N LEU A 541 28.81 -10.94 7.48
CA LEU A 541 28.80 -9.49 7.31
C LEU A 541 29.78 -8.76 8.25
N ILE A 542 30.27 -9.42 9.33
CA ILE A 542 31.20 -8.81 10.29
C ILE A 542 32.45 -8.20 9.61
N ASN A 543 32.90 -8.81 8.51
CA ASN A 543 34.06 -8.35 7.74
C ASN A 543 33.78 -7.06 6.91
N LEU A 544 32.53 -6.65 6.78
CA LEU A 544 32.11 -5.46 6.03
C LEU A 544 32.25 -4.21 6.91
N HIS A 545 33.49 -3.88 7.29
CA HIS A 545 33.79 -2.78 8.20
C HIS A 545 33.33 -1.40 7.68
N GLY A 546 33.08 -1.26 6.37
CA GLY A 546 32.51 -0.06 5.76
C GLY A 546 30.97 0.05 5.83
N LEU A 547 30.27 -1.01 6.24
CA LEU A 547 28.80 -1.08 6.17
C LEU A 547 28.15 -0.10 7.14
N ARG A 548 27.39 0.86 6.60
CA ARG A 548 26.70 1.93 7.34
C ARG A 548 25.19 1.72 7.42
N HIS A 549 24.58 1.08 6.43
CA HIS A 549 23.13 0.88 6.35
C HIS A 549 22.81 -0.59 6.04
N LEU A 550 21.91 -1.20 6.81
CA LEU A 550 21.49 -2.58 6.63
C LEU A 550 19.97 -2.75 6.76
N ARG A 551 19.33 -3.42 5.79
CA ARG A 551 17.96 -3.95 5.95
C ARG A 551 17.96 -5.45 6.13
N LEU A 552 17.19 -5.91 7.11
CA LEU A 552 16.77 -7.29 7.26
C LEU A 552 15.24 -7.36 7.13
N GLY A 553 14.73 -8.32 6.34
CA GLY A 553 13.31 -8.43 5.99
C GLY A 553 12.54 -9.56 6.69
N MET A 554 11.21 -9.46 6.64
CA MET A 554 10.23 -10.22 7.46
C MET A 554 10.27 -11.74 7.29
N GLU A 555 10.87 -12.17 6.19
CA GLU A 555 10.91 -13.55 5.74
C GLU A 555 12.16 -14.29 6.25
N GLY A 556 13.23 -13.57 6.60
CA GLY A 556 14.50 -14.14 7.04
C GLY A 556 14.41 -14.79 8.43
N ARG A 557 15.17 -15.88 8.65
CA ARG A 557 15.15 -16.64 9.90
C ARG A 557 16.14 -16.09 10.94
N PHE A 558 16.28 -14.77 11.00
CA PHE A 558 17.20 -14.08 11.91
C PHE A 558 16.61 -14.01 13.32
N THR A 559 17.38 -14.44 14.30
CA THR A 559 17.02 -14.48 15.73
C THR A 559 17.87 -13.49 16.53
N ASP A 560 17.69 -13.48 17.85
CA ASP A 560 18.53 -12.71 18.79
C ASP A 560 20.03 -12.90 18.54
N ARG A 561 20.46 -14.13 18.19
CA ARG A 561 21.87 -14.47 17.92
C ARG A 561 22.49 -13.60 16.82
N SER A 562 21.72 -13.20 15.81
CA SER A 562 22.19 -12.27 14.77
C SER A 562 22.58 -10.90 15.33
N MET A 563 21.90 -10.43 16.38
CA MET A 563 22.11 -9.09 16.93
C MET A 563 23.50 -8.95 17.57
N THR A 564 24.07 -10.02 18.13
CA THR A 564 25.48 -10.06 18.54
C THR A 564 26.44 -9.76 17.39
N TYR A 565 26.15 -10.25 16.17
CA TYR A 565 26.99 -10.00 14.99
C TYR A 565 26.83 -8.58 14.47
N LEU A 566 25.60 -8.05 14.47
CA LEU A 566 25.34 -6.67 14.04
C LEU A 566 25.90 -5.63 15.02
N ALA A 567 25.86 -5.90 16.32
CA ALA A 567 26.44 -5.03 17.35
C ALA A 567 27.96 -4.85 17.19
N ALA A 568 28.64 -5.83 16.60
CA ALA A 568 30.08 -5.80 16.36
C ALA A 568 30.49 -5.00 15.09
N LEU A 569 29.54 -4.52 14.27
CA LEU A 569 29.86 -3.78 13.04
C LEU A 569 30.32 -2.34 13.36
N PRO A 570 31.59 -1.98 13.08
CA PRO A 570 32.19 -0.74 13.59
C PRO A 570 31.64 0.54 12.95
N SER A 571 31.03 0.44 11.76
CA SER A 571 30.50 1.60 11.00
C SER A 571 28.98 1.60 10.82
N LEU A 572 28.26 0.60 11.36
CA LEU A 572 26.81 0.48 11.14
C LEU A 572 26.07 1.62 11.84
N LYS A 573 25.64 2.62 11.06
CA LYS A 573 24.90 3.80 11.52
C LYS A 573 23.41 3.53 11.57
N VAL A 574 22.85 2.77 10.64
CA VAL A 574 21.41 2.54 10.59
C VAL A 574 21.02 1.12 10.24
N LEU A 575 20.03 0.61 10.97
CA LEU A 575 19.55 -0.76 10.89
C LEU A 575 18.03 -0.80 10.84
N TRP A 576 17.48 -1.49 9.84
CA TRP A 576 16.06 -1.83 9.73
C TRP A 576 15.87 -3.31 10.05
N LEU A 577 15.17 -3.57 11.14
CA LEU A 577 14.78 -4.89 11.62
C LEU A 577 13.30 -5.12 11.39
N ASP A 578 12.95 -5.49 10.17
CA ASP A 578 11.64 -6.03 9.86
C ASP A 578 11.67 -7.56 10.11
N THR A 579 11.88 -8.10 11.32
CA THR A 579 11.97 -9.58 11.55
C THR A 579 11.31 -10.12 12.84
N HIS A 580 10.25 -10.93 12.68
CA HIS A 580 9.41 -11.45 13.78
C HIS A 580 10.08 -12.42 14.77
N ASN A 581 11.38 -12.71 14.64
CA ASN A 581 12.10 -13.69 15.47
C ASN A 581 13.14 -13.07 16.42
N VAL A 582 13.28 -11.75 16.42
CA VAL A 582 14.05 -10.99 17.41
C VAL A 582 13.16 -10.66 18.62
N THR A 583 13.73 -10.73 19.82
CA THR A 583 13.11 -10.52 21.13
C THR A 583 13.87 -9.46 21.93
N ASP A 584 13.45 -9.21 23.18
CA ASP A 584 14.17 -8.36 24.13
C ASP A 584 15.66 -8.76 24.31
N GLU A 585 15.99 -10.05 24.24
CA GLU A 585 17.38 -10.53 24.34
C GLU A 585 18.21 -10.09 23.12
N GLY A 586 17.61 -10.03 21.94
CA GLY A 586 18.25 -9.51 20.73
C GLY A 586 18.53 -8.00 20.85
N LEU A 587 17.59 -7.21 21.37
CA LEU A 587 17.87 -5.79 21.66
C LEU A 587 18.93 -5.62 22.75
N ARG A 588 18.94 -6.47 23.78
CA ARG A 588 20.01 -6.49 24.79
C ARG A 588 21.38 -6.76 24.17
N GLN A 589 21.47 -7.66 23.19
CA GLN A 589 22.72 -7.91 22.45
C GLN A 589 23.07 -6.72 21.52
N LEU A 590 22.09 -6.16 20.81
CA LEU A 590 22.28 -5.01 19.92
C LEU A 590 22.77 -3.75 20.65
N SER A 591 22.37 -3.58 21.93
CA SER A 591 22.77 -2.45 22.79
C SER A 591 24.27 -2.23 22.94
N GLN A 592 25.08 -3.25 22.62
CA GLN A 592 26.54 -3.17 22.66
C GLN A 592 27.15 -2.39 21.48
N SER A 593 26.37 -2.08 20.44
CA SER A 593 26.82 -1.26 19.32
C SER A 593 27.28 0.13 19.78
N ARG A 594 28.42 0.58 19.23
CA ARG A 594 29.01 1.90 19.48
C ARG A 594 28.82 2.86 18.29
N SER A 595 28.20 2.38 17.22
CA SER A 595 28.13 3.01 15.90
C SER A 595 26.71 3.36 15.47
N LEU A 596 25.69 2.68 16.01
CA LEU A 596 24.31 2.83 15.55
C LEU A 596 23.69 4.16 16.00
N GLU A 597 23.29 4.96 15.01
CA GLU A 597 22.65 6.27 15.15
C GLU A 597 21.12 6.18 15.01
N ARG A 598 20.62 5.23 14.22
CA ARG A 598 19.17 5.00 14.05
C ARG A 598 18.84 3.50 14.06
N LEU A 599 17.78 3.16 14.78
CA LEU A 599 17.22 1.82 14.85
C LEU A 599 15.74 1.85 14.45
N CYS A 600 15.39 1.11 13.41
CA CYS A 600 14.01 0.95 12.96
C CYS A 600 13.54 -0.48 13.19
N VAL A 601 12.49 -0.64 14.00
CA VAL A 601 11.96 -1.90 14.50
C VAL A 601 10.46 -1.94 14.19
N HIS A 602 10.10 -2.60 13.10
CA HIS A 602 8.71 -2.67 12.64
C HIS A 602 8.16 -4.09 12.77
N TRP A 603 6.93 -4.21 13.28
CA TRP A 603 6.13 -5.44 13.37
C TRP A 603 6.71 -6.52 14.30
N LEU A 604 7.42 -6.11 15.36
CA LEU A 604 8.08 -7.01 16.31
C LEU A 604 7.25 -7.22 17.57
N GLU A 605 6.40 -8.26 17.53
CA GLU A 605 5.49 -8.66 18.62
C GLU A 605 6.20 -9.19 19.88
N LYS A 606 7.48 -9.58 19.77
CA LYS A 606 8.28 -10.20 20.85
C LYS A 606 9.23 -9.23 21.55
N ILE A 607 9.18 -7.95 21.19
CA ILE A 607 9.93 -6.87 21.85
C ILE A 607 8.96 -6.10 22.75
N THR A 608 9.39 -5.91 23.99
CA THR A 608 8.70 -5.16 25.04
C THR A 608 9.55 -3.97 25.48
N GLY A 609 9.06 -3.17 26.43
CA GLY A 609 9.85 -2.09 27.04
C GLY A 609 11.15 -2.54 27.66
N ARG A 610 11.30 -3.82 28.06
CA ARG A 610 12.56 -4.35 28.60
C ARG A 610 13.68 -4.39 27.57
N GLY A 611 13.37 -4.81 26.33
CA GLY A 611 14.33 -4.76 25.24
C GLY A 611 14.69 -3.33 24.86
N VAL A 612 13.70 -2.43 24.88
CA VAL A 612 13.89 -1.00 24.57
C VAL A 612 14.71 -0.30 25.65
N GLU A 613 14.50 -0.58 26.93
CA GLU A 613 15.30 -0.05 28.05
C GLU A 613 16.80 -0.38 27.89
N CYS A 614 17.14 -1.55 27.35
CA CYS A 614 18.53 -1.94 27.07
C CYS A 614 19.22 -0.98 26.07
N LEU A 615 18.47 -0.37 25.14
CA LEU A 615 19.01 0.56 24.14
C LEU A 615 19.53 1.86 24.75
N ARG A 616 19.15 2.19 26.00
CA ARG A 616 19.66 3.36 26.74
C ARG A 616 21.20 3.38 26.85
N ALA A 617 21.85 2.22 26.80
CA ALA A 617 23.30 2.10 26.86
C ALA A 617 24.03 2.53 25.56
N MET A 618 23.29 2.76 24.47
CA MET A 618 23.85 3.04 23.14
C MET A 618 24.28 4.51 23.01
N PRO A 619 25.57 4.81 22.86
CA PRO A 619 26.07 6.18 22.98
C PRO A 619 25.73 7.10 21.80
N GLN A 620 25.45 6.54 20.62
CA GLN A 620 25.19 7.30 19.39
C GLN A 620 23.73 7.29 18.94
N LEU A 621 22.85 6.56 19.63
CA LEU A 621 21.46 6.36 19.19
C LEU A 621 20.67 7.66 19.30
N LYS A 622 20.28 8.22 18.15
CA LYS A 622 19.57 9.48 17.96
C LYS A 622 18.15 9.31 17.44
N ALA A 623 17.83 8.19 16.80
CA ALA A 623 16.52 7.95 16.24
C ALA A 623 16.03 6.52 16.50
N LEU A 624 14.81 6.41 17.03
CA LEU A 624 14.18 5.15 17.35
C LEU A 624 12.77 5.10 16.74
N ASP A 625 12.58 4.17 15.80
CA ASP A 625 11.26 3.82 15.27
C ASP A 625 10.86 2.46 15.83
N ILE A 626 9.77 2.45 16.59
CA ILE A 626 9.13 1.23 17.09
C ILE A 626 7.68 1.24 16.59
N THR A 627 7.45 0.49 15.53
CA THR A 627 6.12 0.22 15.01
C THR A 627 5.68 -1.16 15.52
N SER A 628 5.24 -1.25 16.78
CA SER A 628 4.73 -2.50 17.38
C SER A 628 3.47 -2.26 18.21
N ALA A 629 2.41 -3.02 17.92
CA ALA A 629 1.15 -2.98 18.67
C ALA A 629 1.26 -3.58 20.09
N ALA A 630 2.37 -4.25 20.40
CA ALA A 630 2.67 -4.77 21.74
C ALA A 630 3.31 -3.73 22.67
N PHE A 631 3.74 -2.56 22.14
CA PHE A 631 4.40 -1.52 22.91
C PHE A 631 3.36 -0.62 23.62
N THR A 632 3.40 -0.60 24.94
CA THR A 632 2.38 0.02 25.81
C THR A 632 2.91 1.27 26.53
N GLU A 633 2.05 1.99 27.24
CA GLU A 633 2.46 3.14 28.07
C GLU A 633 3.48 2.78 29.16
N ALA A 634 3.42 1.56 29.69
CA ALA A 634 4.35 1.11 30.72
C ALA A 634 5.79 0.95 30.19
N ASP A 635 5.93 0.79 28.87
CA ASP A 635 7.20 0.58 28.19
C ASP A 635 7.93 1.90 27.87
N LEU A 636 7.24 3.05 27.96
CA LEU A 636 7.80 4.38 27.68
C LEU A 636 8.90 4.81 28.66
N ALA A 637 8.92 4.27 29.87
CA ALA A 637 9.96 4.54 30.87
C ALA A 637 11.38 4.27 30.32
N GLY A 638 11.54 3.26 29.45
CA GLY A 638 12.78 2.97 28.75
C GLY A 638 13.19 4.12 27.81
N ILE A 639 12.26 4.58 26.97
CA ILE A 639 12.48 5.66 25.98
C ILE A 639 12.78 7.00 26.65
N THR A 640 11.99 7.40 27.66
CA THR A 640 12.17 8.68 28.39
C THR A 640 13.50 8.79 29.14
N SER A 641 14.22 7.67 29.30
CA SER A 641 15.54 7.63 29.96
C SER A 641 16.73 7.77 29.01
N MET A 642 16.49 7.88 27.69
CA MET A 642 17.51 7.99 26.63
C MET A 642 17.86 9.47 26.35
N PRO A 643 19.06 9.96 26.69
CA PRO A 643 19.36 11.40 26.70
C PRO A 643 19.79 11.99 25.34
N ASN A 644 19.98 11.15 24.32
CA ASN A 644 20.51 11.55 23.01
C ASN A 644 19.46 11.46 21.88
N LEU A 645 18.20 11.21 22.22
CA LEU A 645 17.18 10.80 21.28
C LEU A 645 16.51 12.04 20.65
N GLU A 646 16.86 12.34 19.40
CA GLU A 646 16.34 13.48 18.63
C GLU A 646 15.05 13.13 17.84
N HIS A 647 14.84 11.85 17.49
CA HIS A 647 13.68 11.40 16.71
C HIS A 647 12.99 10.18 17.33
N VAL A 648 11.68 10.25 17.53
CA VAL A 648 10.83 9.15 18.05
C VAL A 648 9.66 8.88 17.10
N VAL A 649 9.50 7.61 16.71
CA VAL A 649 8.42 7.16 15.82
C VAL A 649 7.67 5.98 16.46
N LEU A 650 6.42 6.23 16.85
CA LEU A 650 5.51 5.34 17.59
C LEU A 650 4.07 5.43 17.02
N PRO A 651 3.86 5.19 15.70
CA PRO A 651 2.64 5.55 14.99
C PRO A 651 1.42 4.69 15.32
N HIS A 652 1.65 3.47 15.83
CA HIS A 652 0.63 2.43 16.07
C HIS A 652 0.59 1.97 17.53
N CYS A 653 0.97 2.85 18.45
CA CYS A 653 0.74 2.68 19.87
C CYS A 653 -0.61 3.29 20.28
N ALA A 654 -1.23 2.77 21.33
CA ALA A 654 -2.50 3.25 21.86
C ALA A 654 -2.28 4.07 23.15
N PHE A 655 -1.47 5.13 23.07
CA PHE A 655 -1.12 5.95 24.24
C PHE A 655 -2.24 6.91 24.65
N SER A 656 -2.33 7.18 25.95
CA SER A 656 -3.12 8.25 26.54
C SER A 656 -2.32 9.55 26.71
N ASP A 657 -3.00 10.62 27.11
CA ASP A 657 -2.36 11.88 27.50
C ASP A 657 -1.27 11.71 28.57
N ALA A 658 -1.40 10.72 29.46
CA ALA A 658 -0.40 10.47 30.51
C ALA A 658 0.92 9.97 29.93
N ALA A 659 0.86 9.12 28.91
CA ALA A 659 2.02 8.64 28.16
C ALA A 659 2.70 9.75 27.33
N ILE A 660 1.93 10.62 26.67
CA ILE A 660 2.50 11.81 26.02
C ILE A 660 3.09 12.78 27.06
N GLY A 661 2.48 12.87 28.24
CA GLY A 661 3.02 13.56 29.41
C GLY A 661 4.40 13.05 29.82
N GLN A 662 4.62 11.73 29.84
CA GLN A 662 5.93 11.13 30.08
C GLN A 662 6.93 11.50 28.96
N LEU A 663 6.54 11.34 27.69
CA LEU A 663 7.39 11.70 26.55
C LEU A 663 7.82 13.17 26.55
N SER A 664 7.04 14.08 27.14
CA SER A 664 7.41 15.50 27.27
C SER A 664 8.62 15.79 28.17
N SER A 665 9.21 14.78 28.83
CA SER A 665 10.54 14.91 29.45
C SER A 665 11.69 14.91 28.44
N LEU A 666 11.45 14.49 27.20
CA LEU A 666 12.40 14.56 26.08
C LEU A 666 12.20 15.88 25.33
N ASP A 667 12.50 16.98 26.01
CA ASP A 667 12.34 18.36 25.53
C ASP A 667 13.23 18.74 24.33
N HIS A 668 14.29 17.96 24.10
CA HIS A 668 15.24 18.02 22.98
C HIS A 668 14.81 17.24 21.73
N LEU A 669 13.60 16.64 21.72
CA LEU A 669 13.08 15.97 20.52
C LEU A 669 12.84 16.97 19.39
N ARG A 670 13.35 16.62 18.20
CA ARG A 670 13.18 17.38 16.96
C ARG A 670 12.12 16.78 16.05
N TYR A 671 11.88 15.46 16.16
CA TYR A 671 10.83 14.75 15.44
C TYR A 671 10.05 13.85 16.38
N LEU A 672 8.71 13.99 16.38
CA LEU A 672 7.80 13.12 17.13
C LEU A 672 6.66 12.64 16.25
N TRP A 673 6.51 11.32 16.12
CA TRP A 673 5.34 10.69 15.52
C TRP A 673 4.69 9.74 16.52
N VAL A 674 3.44 10.03 16.91
CA VAL A 674 2.66 9.23 17.88
C VAL A 674 1.21 9.04 17.44
N ASN A 675 0.62 7.91 17.80
CA ASN A 675 -0.84 7.73 17.90
C ASN A 675 -1.66 8.05 16.62
N CYS A 676 -1.18 7.68 15.43
CA CYS A 676 -1.93 7.85 14.19
C CYS A 676 -2.92 6.70 13.97
N SER A 677 -3.92 6.58 14.85
CA SER A 677 -5.04 5.63 14.75
C SER A 677 -6.39 6.31 15.06
N ASP A 678 -7.47 5.72 14.54
CA ASP A 678 -8.84 6.24 14.62
C ASP A 678 -9.49 6.10 16.01
N ASN A 679 -8.87 5.33 16.90
CA ASN A 679 -9.27 5.11 18.29
C ASN A 679 -8.28 5.76 19.29
N SER A 680 -7.47 6.73 18.84
CA SER A 680 -6.52 7.45 19.70
C SER A 680 -7.26 8.25 20.80
N PRO A 681 -7.00 7.98 22.10
CA PRO A 681 -7.66 8.65 23.22
C PRO A 681 -6.96 9.97 23.63
N LEU A 682 -6.20 10.58 22.72
CA LEU A 682 -5.48 11.82 23.00
C LEU A 682 -6.42 13.04 22.99
N THR A 683 -6.25 13.89 24.01
CA THR A 683 -6.98 15.15 24.22
C THR A 683 -5.99 16.32 24.25
N ASP A 684 -6.48 17.53 24.49
CA ASP A 684 -5.66 18.74 24.64
C ASP A 684 -4.56 18.64 25.72
N LYS A 685 -4.66 17.71 26.67
CA LYS A 685 -3.60 17.45 27.65
C LYS A 685 -2.31 16.94 26.98
N SER A 686 -2.42 16.11 25.95
CA SER A 686 -1.26 15.70 25.13
C SER A 686 -0.66 16.88 24.38
N LEU A 687 -1.48 17.77 23.80
CA LEU A 687 -1.02 18.98 23.12
C LEU A 687 -0.34 19.96 24.10
N LEU A 688 -0.85 20.07 25.34
CA LEU A 688 -0.21 20.82 26.42
C LEU A 688 1.15 20.22 26.81
N ALA A 689 1.29 18.89 26.83
CA ALA A 689 2.57 18.23 27.07
C ALA A 689 3.56 18.47 25.92
N VAL A 690 3.13 18.29 24.67
CA VAL A 690 3.94 18.54 23.46
C VAL A 690 4.35 20.02 23.34
N SER A 691 3.51 20.97 23.77
CA SER A 691 3.83 22.40 23.76
C SER A 691 5.06 22.80 24.60
N ARG A 692 5.62 21.86 25.39
CA ARG A 692 6.85 22.04 26.16
C ARG A 692 8.12 21.65 25.40
N MET A 693 8.02 20.81 24.37
CA MET A 693 9.14 20.33 23.54
C MET A 693 9.61 21.44 22.57
N GLN A 694 10.38 22.42 23.04
CA GLN A 694 10.67 23.64 22.26
C GLN A 694 11.49 23.39 20.98
N GLU A 695 12.34 22.36 20.98
CA GLU A 695 13.20 22.00 19.84
C GLU A 695 12.45 21.24 18.72
N LEU A 696 11.15 21.00 18.88
CA LEU A 696 10.37 20.16 17.97
C LEU A 696 10.20 20.84 16.59
N GLU A 697 10.77 20.23 15.56
CA GLU A 697 10.68 20.66 14.17
C GLU A 697 9.53 19.99 13.42
N GLU A 698 9.21 18.73 13.74
CA GLU A 698 8.19 17.94 13.05
C GLU A 698 7.31 17.16 14.03
N LEU A 699 5.98 17.34 13.90
CA LEU A 699 4.97 16.68 14.74
C LEU A 699 3.94 15.95 13.88
N TYR A 700 3.87 14.64 14.09
CA TYR A 700 2.81 13.77 13.57
C TYR A 700 2.02 13.22 14.74
N ILE A 701 0.77 13.68 14.90
CA ILE A 701 -0.06 13.31 16.05
C ILE A 701 -1.50 13.03 15.62
N GLY A 702 -2.05 11.91 16.07
CA GLY A 702 -3.46 11.59 15.93
C GLY A 702 -4.20 11.65 17.26
N GLY A 703 -5.37 12.29 17.27
CA GLY A 703 -6.21 12.42 18.45
C GLY A 703 -7.65 12.69 18.06
N THR A 704 -8.58 11.96 18.68
CA THR A 704 -10.00 12.06 18.34
C THR A 704 -10.71 13.22 19.05
N GLU A 705 -10.13 13.71 20.16
CA GLU A 705 -10.75 14.68 21.08
C GLU A 705 -9.98 16.01 21.22
N PHE A 706 -9.12 16.38 20.26
CA PHE A 706 -8.50 17.70 20.27
C PHE A 706 -9.53 18.83 20.08
N THR A 707 -9.24 19.99 20.65
CA THR A 707 -10.04 21.22 20.48
C THR A 707 -9.21 22.35 19.86
N ASN A 708 -9.91 23.41 19.48
CA ASN A 708 -9.29 24.65 19.00
C ASN A 708 -8.37 25.28 20.06
N GLU A 709 -8.70 25.16 21.36
CA GLU A 709 -7.86 25.65 22.45
C GLU A 709 -6.57 24.84 22.59
N GLY A 710 -6.65 23.50 22.49
CA GLY A 710 -5.49 22.61 22.54
C GLY A 710 -4.49 22.86 21.41
N ILE A 711 -4.96 22.98 20.16
CA ILE A 711 -4.07 23.31 19.03
C ILE A 711 -3.42 24.67 19.22
N ALA A 712 -4.12 25.65 19.77
CA ALA A 712 -3.55 26.98 20.03
C ALA A 712 -2.37 26.98 21.02
N LEU A 713 -2.16 25.90 21.79
CA LEU A 713 -0.98 25.71 22.65
C LEU A 713 0.30 25.49 21.84
N LEU A 714 0.21 24.83 20.67
CA LEU A 714 1.36 24.50 19.84
C LEU A 714 1.95 25.72 19.10
N ARG A 715 1.25 26.86 19.05
CA ARG A 715 1.68 28.07 18.32
C ARG A 715 3.02 28.64 18.80
N ASN A 716 3.44 28.29 20.02
CA ASN A 716 4.68 28.77 20.65
C ASN A 716 5.91 27.91 20.28
N LEU A 717 5.72 26.78 19.57
CA LEU A 717 6.81 25.92 19.13
C LEU A 717 7.56 26.58 17.96
N ASN A 718 8.54 27.43 18.29
CA ASN A 718 9.23 28.32 17.34
C ASN A 718 10.10 27.58 16.30
N HIS A 719 10.29 26.27 16.46
CA HIS A 719 11.05 25.43 15.54
C HIS A 719 10.14 24.59 14.64
N LEU A 720 8.83 24.52 14.92
CA LEU A 720 7.88 23.64 14.23
C LEU A 720 7.70 24.04 12.78
N ARG A 721 8.15 23.17 11.87
CA ARG A 721 8.15 23.29 10.41
C ARG A 721 7.11 22.39 9.78
N ALA A 722 6.81 21.23 10.36
CA ALA A 722 5.83 20.28 9.83
C ALA A 722 4.80 19.86 10.87
N LEU A 723 3.51 19.95 10.53
CA LEU A 723 2.40 19.54 11.39
C LEU A 723 1.44 18.62 10.62
N HIS A 724 1.30 17.38 11.11
CA HIS A 724 0.49 16.34 10.49
C HIS A 724 -0.53 15.83 11.51
N LEU A 725 -1.82 16.06 11.23
CA LEU A 725 -2.92 15.78 12.15
C LEU A 725 -3.77 14.61 11.65
N ALA A 726 -3.69 13.48 12.33
CA ALA A 726 -4.40 12.26 11.93
C ALA A 726 -5.73 12.10 12.68
N PHE A 727 -6.77 11.66 11.98
CA PHE A 727 -8.06 11.21 12.55
C PHE A 727 -8.84 12.25 13.40
N TRP A 728 -8.48 13.53 13.34
CA TRP A 728 -9.10 14.55 14.18
C TRP A 728 -10.41 15.13 13.58
N ARG A 729 -11.53 14.53 13.99
CA ARG A 729 -12.89 14.94 13.53
C ARG A 729 -13.34 16.34 13.98
N GLY A 730 -12.63 16.95 14.93
CA GLY A 730 -12.93 18.29 15.44
C GLY A 730 -12.38 19.44 14.59
N LEU A 731 -11.39 19.18 13.71
CA LEU A 731 -10.74 20.20 12.89
C LEU A 731 -11.78 20.98 12.06
N ASP A 732 -11.86 22.29 12.24
CA ASP A 732 -12.80 23.18 11.57
C ASP A 732 -12.18 24.52 11.11
N ASP A 733 -12.99 25.37 10.48
CA ASP A 733 -12.56 26.65 9.90
C ASP A 733 -12.03 27.63 10.97
N ASP A 734 -12.48 27.51 12.22
CA ASP A 734 -11.96 28.31 13.33
C ASP A 734 -10.61 27.77 13.82
N THR A 735 -10.38 26.45 13.73
CA THR A 735 -9.02 25.91 13.92
C THR A 735 -8.03 26.49 12.92
N LEU A 736 -8.39 26.58 11.63
CA LEU A 736 -7.46 27.04 10.60
C LEU A 736 -7.00 28.50 10.84
N LYS A 737 -7.84 29.35 11.42
CA LYS A 737 -7.50 30.73 11.85
C LYS A 737 -6.51 30.75 13.03
N LEU A 738 -6.48 29.71 13.85
CA LEU A 738 -5.50 29.54 14.92
C LEU A 738 -4.18 28.99 14.35
N MET A 739 -4.25 28.02 13.43
CA MET A 739 -3.08 27.50 12.70
C MET A 739 -2.36 28.57 11.88
N ALA A 740 -3.08 29.57 11.36
CA ALA A 740 -2.53 30.72 10.65
C ALA A 740 -1.46 31.50 11.45
N GLN A 741 -1.40 31.31 12.78
CA GLN A 741 -0.44 31.97 13.67
C GLN A 741 0.92 31.26 13.74
N PHE A 742 1.06 30.07 13.13
CA PHE A 742 2.24 29.20 13.22
C PHE A 742 3.30 29.64 12.18
N ARG A 743 3.99 30.75 12.46
CA ARG A 743 4.82 31.48 11.48
C ARG A 743 5.99 30.69 10.86
N THR A 744 6.42 29.62 11.51
CA THR A 744 7.53 28.75 11.09
C THR A 744 7.10 27.60 10.19
N LEU A 745 5.79 27.35 10.07
CA LEU A 745 5.25 26.19 9.39
C LEU A 745 5.51 26.23 7.88
N ARG A 746 6.02 25.11 7.37
CA ARG A 746 6.35 24.84 5.96
C ARG A 746 5.48 23.73 5.39
N GLU A 747 5.07 22.78 6.22
CA GLU A 747 4.20 21.68 5.85
C GLU A 747 3.01 21.57 6.79
N LEU A 748 1.81 21.46 6.22
CA LEU A 748 0.57 21.21 6.95
C LEU A 748 -0.22 20.10 6.26
N SER A 749 -0.67 19.12 7.04
CA SER A 749 -1.60 18.12 6.51
C SER A 749 -2.54 17.55 7.55
N TRP A 750 -3.66 17.01 7.07
CA TRP A 750 -4.55 16.17 7.87
C TRP A 750 -5.20 15.08 7.02
N SER A 751 -5.46 13.92 7.63
CA SER A 751 -6.07 12.76 6.96
C SER A 751 -7.59 12.69 7.09
N SER A 752 -8.19 13.46 8.00
CA SER A 752 -9.65 13.46 8.20
C SER A 752 -10.10 14.73 8.92
N SER A 753 -11.02 15.48 8.29
CA SER A 753 -11.88 16.48 8.91
C SER A 753 -13.26 16.38 8.28
N ASP A 754 -14.34 16.42 9.06
CA ASP A 754 -15.71 16.49 8.51
C ASP A 754 -16.27 17.93 8.45
N ARG A 755 -15.50 18.92 8.92
CA ARG A 755 -16.00 20.27 9.22
C ARG A 755 -15.30 21.39 8.45
N VAL A 756 -14.01 21.24 8.11
CA VAL A 756 -13.28 22.22 7.29
C VAL A 756 -13.99 22.39 5.95
N THR A 757 -14.23 23.65 5.59
CA THR A 757 -14.88 24.04 4.33
C THR A 757 -13.87 24.52 3.29
N MET A 758 -14.29 24.50 2.03
CA MET A 758 -13.53 25.07 0.91
C MET A 758 -13.15 26.54 1.15
N SER A 759 -14.07 27.38 1.64
CA SER A 759 -13.75 28.77 2.00
C SER A 759 -12.93 28.91 3.28
N GLY A 760 -13.09 27.98 4.23
CA GLY A 760 -12.30 27.91 5.47
C GLY A 760 -10.79 27.77 5.24
N LEU A 761 -10.38 27.06 4.18
CA LEU A 761 -8.97 26.95 3.78
C LEU A 761 -8.28 28.31 3.59
N GLY A 762 -9.03 29.35 3.23
CA GLY A 762 -8.49 30.70 3.06
C GLY A 762 -7.99 31.37 4.34
N ALA A 763 -8.31 30.83 5.52
CA ALA A 763 -7.69 31.23 6.78
C ALA A 763 -6.17 30.99 6.81
N LEU A 764 -5.67 30.04 6.01
CA LEU A 764 -4.24 29.68 5.98
C LEU A 764 -3.37 30.72 5.24
N ASN A 765 -3.94 31.72 4.55
CA ASN A 765 -3.21 32.69 3.73
C ASN A 765 -2.12 33.50 4.46
N ASP A 766 -2.15 33.58 5.78
CA ASP A 766 -1.10 34.25 6.56
C ASP A 766 0.13 33.35 6.79
N LEU A 767 0.05 32.04 6.51
CA LEU A 767 1.17 31.10 6.46
C LEU A 767 1.97 31.26 5.16
N VAL A 768 2.46 32.47 4.87
CA VAL A 768 3.22 32.78 3.64
C VAL A 768 4.48 31.92 3.46
N GLY A 769 4.97 31.26 4.52
CA GLY A 769 6.07 30.31 4.48
C GLY A 769 5.70 28.90 3.99
N LEU A 770 4.41 28.56 3.91
CA LEU A 770 3.93 27.21 3.61
C LEU A 770 4.31 26.79 2.18
N ALA A 771 4.96 25.64 2.07
CA ALA A 771 5.40 25.02 0.82
C ALA A 771 4.55 23.81 0.44
N ASN A 772 4.10 23.03 1.43
CA ASN A 772 3.35 21.80 1.23
C ASN A 772 2.03 21.81 2.03
N LEU A 773 0.91 21.64 1.33
CA LEU A 773 -0.43 21.54 1.92
C LEU A 773 -1.15 20.29 1.39
N SER A 774 -1.48 19.34 2.27
CA SER A 774 -2.22 18.12 1.90
C SER A 774 -3.42 17.91 2.80
N VAL A 775 -4.61 18.13 2.26
CA VAL A 775 -5.85 18.22 3.05
C VAL A 775 -6.89 17.22 2.59
N ASP A 776 -7.34 16.36 3.49
CA ASP A 776 -8.34 15.34 3.18
C ASP A 776 -9.72 15.62 3.77
N ASN A 777 -10.74 15.15 3.04
CA ASN A 777 -12.17 15.17 3.39
C ASN A 777 -12.79 16.59 3.52
N VAL A 778 -12.25 17.59 2.81
CA VAL A 778 -12.74 18.98 2.82
C VAL A 778 -14.17 19.08 2.29
N ARG A 779 -15.03 19.84 2.99
CA ARG A 779 -16.44 20.03 2.65
C ARG A 779 -16.62 21.17 1.65
N GLN A 780 -17.35 20.91 0.56
CA GLN A 780 -17.78 21.99 -0.34
C GLN A 780 -18.88 22.83 0.33
N ASP A 781 -18.73 24.16 0.30
CA ASP A 781 -19.68 25.12 0.85
C ASP A 781 -20.11 26.23 -0.13
N HIS A 782 -19.63 26.17 -1.37
CA HIS A 782 -19.98 27.06 -2.50
C HIS A 782 -19.61 28.54 -2.26
N LYS A 783 -18.68 28.84 -1.35
CA LYS A 783 -18.16 30.20 -1.12
C LYS A 783 -16.83 30.50 -1.80
N GLY A 784 -16.29 29.54 -2.56
CA GLY A 784 -15.01 29.65 -3.26
C GLY A 784 -13.80 29.30 -2.37
N LEU A 785 -12.69 28.98 -3.04
CA LEU A 785 -11.37 28.81 -2.44
C LEU A 785 -10.55 30.09 -2.61
N ASP A 786 -9.79 30.49 -1.60
CA ASP A 786 -8.74 31.50 -1.73
C ASP A 786 -7.46 31.04 -1.04
N LEU A 787 -6.47 30.60 -1.82
CA LEU A 787 -5.09 30.36 -1.34
C LEU A 787 -4.09 31.34 -1.98
N SER A 788 -4.58 32.47 -2.50
CA SER A 788 -3.85 33.34 -3.43
C SER A 788 -2.58 33.98 -2.83
N ARG A 789 -2.45 34.06 -1.50
CA ARG A 789 -1.27 34.62 -0.82
C ARG A 789 -0.15 33.61 -0.60
N LEU A 790 -0.41 32.30 -0.75
CA LEU A 790 0.56 31.23 -0.50
C LEU A 790 1.57 31.07 -1.65
N LYS A 791 2.33 32.13 -1.97
CA LYS A 791 3.23 32.18 -3.13
C LYS A 791 4.39 31.18 -3.10
N ASN A 792 4.72 30.65 -1.92
CA ASN A 792 5.74 29.63 -1.73
C ASN A 792 5.22 28.19 -1.88
N LEU A 793 3.91 28.00 -2.12
CA LEU A 793 3.29 26.69 -2.21
C LEU A 793 3.78 25.93 -3.46
N THR A 794 4.51 24.85 -3.25
CA THR A 794 5.06 23.94 -4.25
C THR A 794 4.24 22.66 -4.42
N SER A 795 3.53 22.24 -3.37
CA SER A 795 2.67 21.06 -3.37
C SER A 795 1.31 21.34 -2.75
N LEU A 796 0.25 21.05 -3.50
CA LEU A 796 -1.13 21.14 -3.03
C LEU A 796 -1.90 19.85 -3.34
N ARG A 797 -2.41 19.19 -2.30
CA ARG A 797 -3.46 18.18 -2.40
C ARG A 797 -4.71 18.65 -1.68
N ILE A 798 -5.86 18.62 -2.34
CA ILE A 798 -7.18 18.79 -1.74
C ILE A 798 -8.05 17.60 -2.13
N THR A 799 -8.46 16.79 -1.14
CA THR A 799 -9.47 15.74 -1.32
C THR A 799 -10.80 16.20 -0.77
N LEU A 800 -11.84 16.20 -1.61
CA LEU A 800 -13.18 16.55 -1.16
C LEU A 800 -13.87 15.40 -0.44
N ARG A 801 -14.75 15.75 0.49
CA ARG A 801 -15.50 14.84 1.34
C ARG A 801 -16.33 13.83 0.53
N ARG A 802 -16.28 12.56 0.93
CA ARG A 802 -17.10 11.48 0.39
C ARG A 802 -17.89 10.81 1.51
N GLN A 803 -19.21 10.95 1.50
CA GLN A 803 -20.10 10.35 2.49
C GLN A 803 -20.83 9.14 1.92
N THR A 804 -20.57 7.96 2.48
CA THR A 804 -21.32 6.74 2.19
C THR A 804 -22.37 6.53 3.27
N ARG A 805 -23.65 6.53 2.89
CA ARG A 805 -24.77 6.29 3.81
C ARG A 805 -25.51 5.01 3.39
N LYS A 806 -25.92 4.20 4.37
CA LYS A 806 -26.80 3.05 4.11
C LYS A 806 -28.21 3.54 3.80
N VAL A 807 -28.80 3.08 2.69
CA VAL A 807 -30.16 3.42 2.25
C VAL A 807 -30.87 2.12 1.88
N GLY A 808 -31.77 1.67 2.76
CA GLY A 808 -32.32 0.32 2.69
C GLY A 808 -31.22 -0.74 2.82
N ASP A 809 -31.19 -1.70 1.90
CA ASP A 809 -30.18 -2.76 1.85
C ASP A 809 -28.91 -2.37 1.09
N GLY A 810 -28.88 -1.18 0.46
CA GLY A 810 -27.75 -0.67 -0.31
C GLY A 810 -26.95 0.43 0.40
N PHE A 811 -25.81 0.79 -0.20
CA PHE A 811 -25.03 1.97 0.19
C PHE A 811 -25.10 3.02 -0.92
N VAL A 812 -25.36 4.27 -0.56
CA VAL A 812 -25.32 5.43 -1.46
C VAL A 812 -24.14 6.30 -1.05
N THR A 813 -23.19 6.49 -1.96
CA THR A 813 -22.06 7.39 -1.76
C THR A 813 -22.34 8.74 -2.43
N THR A 814 -22.47 9.78 -1.63
CA THR A 814 -22.51 11.18 -2.09
C THR A 814 -21.13 11.81 -1.91
N SER A 815 -20.56 12.35 -2.99
CA SER A 815 -19.33 13.14 -2.93
C SER A 815 -19.68 14.63 -3.00
N ASP A 816 -18.95 15.45 -2.27
CA ASP A 816 -18.86 16.88 -2.58
C ASP A 816 -18.11 17.06 -3.93
N VAL A 817 -18.20 18.24 -4.56
CA VAL A 817 -17.66 18.53 -5.90
C VAL A 817 -16.93 19.88 -5.94
N PHE A 818 -15.90 20.01 -6.78
CA PHE A 818 -15.30 21.32 -7.12
C PHE A 818 -16.18 22.06 -8.12
N HIS A 819 -16.05 23.38 -8.13
CA HIS A 819 -16.51 24.25 -9.21
C HIS A 819 -15.29 24.90 -9.85
N ASP A 820 -15.37 25.23 -11.13
CA ASP A 820 -14.25 25.84 -11.86
C ASP A 820 -13.79 27.17 -11.23
N SER A 821 -14.72 27.93 -10.64
CA SER A 821 -14.43 29.14 -9.86
C SER A 821 -13.55 28.90 -8.62
N ASP A 822 -13.51 27.68 -8.06
CA ASP A 822 -12.66 27.35 -6.92
C ASP A 822 -11.17 27.35 -7.34
N LEU A 823 -10.87 27.06 -8.62
CA LEU A 823 -9.50 26.98 -9.13
C LEU A 823 -8.92 28.37 -9.50
N ALA A 824 -9.76 29.40 -9.61
CA ALA A 824 -9.35 30.74 -10.04
C ALA A 824 -8.23 31.35 -9.17
N CYS A 825 -8.26 31.11 -7.85
CA CYS A 825 -7.24 31.61 -6.92
C CYS A 825 -5.85 30.96 -7.13
N LEU A 826 -5.80 29.75 -7.70
CA LEU A 826 -4.57 28.99 -7.90
C LEU A 826 -3.73 29.54 -9.05
N SER A 827 -4.35 30.21 -10.02
CA SER A 827 -3.68 30.79 -11.21
C SER A 827 -2.43 31.64 -10.89
N GLY A 828 -2.43 32.30 -9.73
CA GLY A 828 -1.31 33.12 -9.25
C GLY A 828 -0.24 32.37 -8.45
N LEU A 829 -0.27 31.04 -8.37
CA LEU A 829 0.65 30.20 -7.59
C LEU A 829 1.70 29.52 -8.48
N THR A 830 2.36 30.29 -9.36
CA THR A 830 3.24 29.80 -10.43
C THR A 830 4.48 29.01 -9.96
N GLY A 831 4.72 28.92 -8.65
CA GLY A 831 5.74 28.05 -8.05
C GLY A 831 5.32 26.57 -7.93
N MET A 832 4.03 26.25 -8.12
CA MET A 832 3.46 24.91 -7.97
C MET A 832 4.18 23.87 -8.83
N GLU A 833 4.57 22.75 -8.22
CA GLU A 833 5.17 21.59 -8.90
C GLU A 833 4.27 20.35 -8.83
N THR A 834 3.46 20.22 -7.77
CA THR A 834 2.52 19.10 -7.55
C THR A 834 1.13 19.63 -7.24
N LEU A 835 0.14 19.29 -8.05
CA LEU A 835 -1.26 19.63 -7.84
C LEU A 835 -2.15 18.39 -7.93
N SER A 836 -2.94 18.14 -6.89
CA SER A 836 -3.82 16.97 -6.74
C SER A 836 -5.18 17.43 -6.22
N LEU A 837 -6.20 17.42 -7.08
CA LEU A 837 -7.56 17.85 -6.78
C LEU A 837 -8.50 16.64 -6.87
N CYS A 838 -8.67 15.97 -5.72
CA CYS A 838 -9.39 14.70 -5.60
C CYS A 838 -10.86 14.94 -5.22
N GLY A 839 -11.65 15.35 -6.20
CA GLY A 839 -13.10 15.49 -6.12
C GLY A 839 -13.65 15.82 -7.50
N ARG A 840 -14.78 15.23 -7.89
CA ARG A 840 -15.41 15.48 -9.21
C ARG A 840 -15.78 16.95 -9.39
N GLY A 841 -15.96 17.38 -10.64
CA GLY A 841 -16.63 18.64 -10.96
C GLY A 841 -15.81 19.62 -11.80
N ILE A 842 -14.50 19.39 -11.93
CA ILE A 842 -13.63 20.27 -12.72
C ILE A 842 -13.98 20.13 -14.22
N GLY A 843 -14.21 21.26 -14.89
CA GLY A 843 -14.49 21.42 -16.30
C GLY A 843 -13.42 22.23 -17.05
N ASP A 844 -13.73 22.66 -18.27
CA ASP A 844 -12.78 23.37 -19.14
C ASP A 844 -12.35 24.75 -18.61
N GLU A 845 -13.22 25.47 -17.88
CA GLU A 845 -12.90 26.79 -17.30
C GLU A 845 -11.93 26.62 -16.11
N GLY A 846 -12.10 25.55 -15.32
CA GLY A 846 -11.22 25.19 -14.22
C GLY A 846 -9.82 24.87 -14.73
N MET A 847 -9.72 24.15 -15.84
CA MET A 847 -8.44 23.89 -16.51
C MET A 847 -7.79 25.17 -17.05
N ALA A 848 -8.57 26.11 -17.56
CA ALA A 848 -8.06 27.41 -18.00
C ALA A 848 -7.42 28.21 -16.85
N HIS A 849 -7.96 28.11 -15.63
CA HIS A 849 -7.33 28.71 -14.44
C HIS A 849 -6.00 28.05 -14.03
N LEU A 850 -5.78 26.78 -14.38
CA LEU A 850 -4.52 26.08 -14.11
C LEU A 850 -3.42 26.38 -15.15
N ALA A 851 -3.77 26.82 -16.36
CA ALA A 851 -2.82 27.07 -17.46
C ALA A 851 -1.55 27.89 -17.09
N PRO A 852 -1.59 28.91 -16.20
CA PRO A 852 -0.38 29.64 -15.78
C PRO A 852 0.62 28.83 -14.95
N LEU A 853 0.24 27.65 -14.44
CA LEU A 853 1.05 26.81 -13.56
C LEU A 853 2.08 25.96 -14.35
N THR A 854 2.88 26.62 -15.19
CA THR A 854 3.82 25.99 -16.12
C THR A 854 4.97 25.22 -15.47
N ARG A 855 5.14 25.33 -14.15
CA ARG A 855 6.10 24.55 -13.35
C ARG A 855 5.57 23.19 -12.89
N VAL A 856 4.28 22.91 -13.03
CA VAL A 856 3.65 21.66 -12.58
C VAL A 856 4.24 20.46 -13.34
N LYS A 857 4.67 19.47 -12.55
CA LYS A 857 5.18 18.17 -12.98
C LYS A 857 4.14 17.08 -12.76
N TYR A 858 3.43 17.14 -11.64
CA TYR A 858 2.34 16.22 -11.30
C TYR A 858 1.02 16.97 -11.30
N LEU A 859 0.13 16.66 -12.25
CA LEU A 859 -1.25 17.12 -12.24
C LEU A 859 -2.18 15.91 -12.15
N ASP A 860 -3.03 15.93 -11.13
CA ASP A 860 -4.03 14.89 -10.88
C ASP A 860 -5.36 15.54 -10.53
N ILE A 861 -6.36 15.29 -11.37
CA ILE A 861 -7.68 15.89 -11.27
C ILE A 861 -8.76 14.82 -11.46
N GLU A 862 -9.81 14.93 -10.65
CA GLU A 862 -11.07 14.24 -10.90
C GLU A 862 -12.03 15.23 -11.60
N GLY A 863 -12.16 15.07 -12.92
CA GLY A 863 -12.90 15.98 -13.78
C GLY A 863 -14.41 15.80 -13.73
N SER A 864 -15.06 16.11 -14.84
CA SER A 864 -16.50 16.09 -14.99
C SER A 864 -16.92 15.73 -16.43
N ALA A 865 -18.24 15.69 -16.67
CA ALA A 865 -18.78 15.61 -18.02
C ALA A 865 -18.60 16.90 -18.85
N GLU A 866 -18.06 17.96 -18.26
CA GLU A 866 -17.82 19.28 -18.88
C GLU A 866 -16.32 19.51 -19.18
N LEU A 867 -15.45 18.57 -18.80
CA LEU A 867 -14.04 18.55 -19.18
C LEU A 867 -13.88 17.90 -20.57
N THR A 868 -13.55 18.71 -21.57
CA THR A 868 -13.48 18.35 -22.99
C THR A 868 -12.07 18.60 -23.58
N ASP A 869 -11.99 18.70 -24.91
CA ASP A 869 -10.75 18.96 -25.65
C ASP A 869 -10.17 20.35 -25.36
N GLU A 870 -11.01 21.35 -25.06
CA GLU A 870 -10.57 22.72 -24.80
C GLU A 870 -9.87 22.86 -23.43
N GLY A 871 -10.35 22.16 -22.39
CA GLY A 871 -9.66 22.12 -21.09
C GLY A 871 -8.32 21.39 -21.16
N LEU A 872 -8.20 20.34 -21.99
CA LEU A 872 -6.91 19.69 -22.22
C LEU A 872 -5.93 20.59 -22.97
N LYS A 873 -6.44 21.40 -23.91
CA LYS A 873 -5.68 22.41 -24.67
C LYS A 873 -5.20 23.59 -23.83
N ALA A 874 -5.88 23.91 -22.73
CA ALA A 874 -5.37 24.87 -21.75
C ALA A 874 -4.02 24.45 -21.13
N LEU A 875 -3.74 23.14 -21.05
CA LEU A 875 -2.47 22.62 -20.49
C LEU A 875 -1.28 22.67 -21.45
N ALA A 876 -1.46 23.09 -22.71
CA ALA A 876 -0.42 22.98 -23.76
C ALA A 876 0.90 23.74 -23.44
N GLY A 877 0.89 24.69 -22.51
CA GLY A 877 2.06 25.40 -22.00
C GLY A 877 2.79 24.75 -20.82
N MET A 878 2.28 23.64 -20.26
CA MET A 878 2.88 22.94 -19.12
C MET A 878 4.04 22.02 -19.54
N HIS A 879 5.07 22.57 -20.17
CA HIS A 879 6.20 21.82 -20.75
C HIS A 879 7.07 21.04 -19.74
N ARG A 880 6.73 21.05 -18.44
CA ARG A 880 7.37 20.29 -17.36
C ARG A 880 6.52 19.12 -16.85
N LEU A 881 5.32 18.92 -17.42
CA LEU A 881 4.37 17.92 -16.97
C LEU A 881 4.90 16.50 -17.24
N ASP A 882 5.00 15.71 -16.19
CA ASP A 882 5.58 14.36 -16.15
C ASP A 882 4.48 13.30 -15.92
N CYS A 883 3.55 13.60 -15.00
CA CYS A 883 2.33 12.82 -14.81
C CYS A 883 1.10 13.71 -14.99
N LEU A 884 0.20 13.27 -15.86
CA LEU A 884 -1.13 13.82 -16.02
C LEU A 884 -2.16 12.72 -15.75
N ARG A 885 -2.98 12.91 -14.71
CA ARG A 885 -4.12 12.07 -14.39
C ARG A 885 -5.39 12.90 -14.46
N ILE A 886 -6.32 12.46 -15.31
CA ILE A 886 -7.63 13.04 -15.51
C ILE A 886 -8.65 11.91 -15.43
N TYR A 887 -9.28 11.79 -14.27
CA TYR A 887 -10.35 10.83 -14.04
C TYR A 887 -11.70 11.45 -14.41
N GLN A 888 -12.52 10.77 -15.22
CA GLN A 888 -13.81 11.25 -15.74
C GLN A 888 -13.70 12.51 -16.61
N SER A 889 -13.71 12.31 -17.94
CA SER A 889 -13.72 13.40 -18.92
C SER A 889 -14.52 13.04 -20.18
N ARG A 890 -14.64 14.00 -21.11
CA ARG A 890 -15.15 13.84 -22.48
C ARG A 890 -14.11 14.25 -23.52
N ILE A 891 -12.84 13.94 -23.24
CA ILE A 891 -11.72 14.17 -24.16
C ILE A 891 -11.84 13.22 -25.36
N SER A 892 -11.76 13.78 -26.56
CA SER A 892 -11.76 13.08 -27.85
C SER A 892 -10.33 12.91 -28.37
N GLU A 893 -10.20 12.25 -29.52
CA GLU A 893 -8.91 12.13 -30.23
C GLU A 893 -8.27 13.49 -30.55
N ARG A 894 -9.08 14.53 -30.78
CA ARG A 894 -8.59 15.89 -31.04
C ARG A 894 -8.03 16.57 -29.80
N GLY A 895 -8.62 16.35 -28.62
CA GLY A 895 -8.06 16.84 -27.37
C GLY A 895 -6.67 16.25 -27.09
N LEU A 896 -6.47 14.97 -27.42
CA LEU A 896 -5.17 14.31 -27.30
C LEU A 896 -4.08 14.96 -28.17
N GLU A 897 -4.43 15.59 -29.30
CA GLU A 897 -3.49 16.35 -30.14
C GLU A 897 -2.90 17.56 -29.40
N ALA A 898 -3.66 18.16 -28.47
CA ALA A 898 -3.19 19.30 -27.68
C ALA A 898 -2.11 18.93 -26.64
N LEU A 899 -1.93 17.63 -26.36
CA LEU A 899 -0.83 17.13 -25.54
C LEU A 899 0.47 16.95 -26.32
N TYR A 900 0.45 16.95 -27.66
CA TYR A 900 1.64 16.67 -28.47
C TYR A 900 2.85 17.60 -28.17
N PRO A 901 2.70 18.88 -27.74
CA PRO A 901 3.83 19.69 -27.29
C PRO A 901 4.46 19.25 -25.96
N LEU A 902 3.76 18.47 -25.13
CA LEU A 902 4.17 18.10 -23.77
C LEU A 902 5.05 16.85 -23.77
N LYS A 903 6.22 16.95 -24.43
CA LYS A 903 7.12 15.82 -24.68
C LYS A 903 7.63 15.13 -23.40
N THR A 904 7.58 15.81 -22.25
CA THR A 904 8.00 15.33 -20.92
C THR A 904 7.07 14.32 -20.25
N ILE A 905 5.87 14.04 -20.80
CA ILE A 905 4.90 13.17 -20.11
C ILE A 905 5.35 11.69 -20.10
N HIS A 906 5.46 11.13 -18.90
CA HIS A 906 5.76 9.71 -18.62
C HIS A 906 4.53 8.90 -18.24
N ILE A 907 3.58 9.51 -17.52
CA ILE A 907 2.37 8.87 -17.05
C ILE A 907 1.17 9.69 -17.55
N LEU A 908 0.29 9.04 -18.30
CA LEU A 908 -0.95 9.62 -18.79
C LEU A 908 -2.11 8.67 -18.45
N ASP A 909 -2.95 9.04 -17.48
CA ASP A 909 -4.22 8.35 -17.19
C ASP A 909 -5.37 9.31 -17.52
N ILE A 910 -5.93 9.23 -18.72
CA ILE A 910 -7.11 10.01 -19.14
C ILE A 910 -8.29 9.05 -19.25
N ARG A 911 -9.15 9.00 -18.23
CA ARG A 911 -10.35 8.15 -18.26
C ARG A 911 -11.50 8.87 -18.95
N SER A 912 -11.41 8.94 -20.28
CA SER A 912 -12.48 9.51 -21.10
C SER A 912 -13.69 8.59 -21.18
N THR A 913 -14.87 9.21 -21.22
CA THR A 913 -16.15 8.56 -21.52
C THR A 913 -16.41 8.45 -23.03
N LEU A 914 -15.60 9.11 -23.86
CA LEU A 914 -15.63 8.95 -25.31
C LEU A 914 -14.72 7.79 -25.75
N PRO A 915 -15.10 7.02 -26.78
CA PRO A 915 -14.18 6.07 -27.40
C PRO A 915 -13.04 6.83 -28.09
N ILE A 916 -11.82 6.34 -27.89
CA ILE A 916 -10.60 6.80 -28.56
C ILE A 916 -10.05 5.57 -29.30
N ASP A 917 -9.81 5.68 -30.60
CA ASP A 917 -9.42 4.54 -31.42
C ASP A 917 -7.94 4.13 -31.23
N ALA A 918 -7.60 2.94 -31.73
CA ALA A 918 -6.26 2.40 -31.63
C ALA A 918 -5.22 3.19 -32.45
N GLN A 919 -5.65 3.90 -33.50
CA GLN A 919 -4.78 4.72 -34.34
C GLN A 919 -4.45 6.05 -33.66
N ALA A 920 -5.39 6.69 -32.97
CA ALA A 920 -5.17 7.84 -32.11
C ALA A 920 -4.24 7.51 -30.94
N ILE A 921 -4.42 6.35 -30.31
CA ILE A 921 -3.49 5.85 -29.28
C ILE A 921 -2.08 5.64 -29.87
N ALA A 922 -1.97 5.09 -31.09
CA ALA A 922 -0.68 4.93 -31.76
C ALA A 922 -0.03 6.28 -32.14
N ARG A 923 -0.81 7.25 -32.64
CA ARG A 923 -0.36 8.64 -32.89
C ARG A 923 0.13 9.30 -31.60
N LEU A 924 -0.65 9.24 -30.53
CA LEU A 924 -0.30 9.78 -29.21
C LEU A 924 1.01 9.18 -28.66
N ARG A 925 1.20 7.86 -28.77
CA ARG A 925 2.48 7.19 -28.39
C ARG A 925 3.65 7.54 -29.30
N THR A 926 3.39 7.99 -30.52
CA THR A 926 4.43 8.46 -31.45
C THR A 926 4.85 9.89 -31.11
N GLU A 927 3.88 10.74 -30.76
CA GLU A 927 4.08 12.14 -30.42
C GLU A 927 4.51 12.40 -28.97
N LEU A 928 4.17 11.51 -28.04
CA LEU A 928 4.67 11.53 -26.65
C LEU A 928 5.75 10.45 -26.49
N PRO A 929 7.01 10.73 -26.91
CA PRO A 929 8.03 9.69 -26.98
C PRO A 929 8.33 9.05 -25.62
N HIS A 930 8.27 9.83 -24.53
CA HIS A 930 8.68 9.36 -23.20
C HIS A 930 7.58 8.59 -22.46
N LEU A 931 6.38 8.45 -23.05
CA LEU A 931 5.20 7.89 -22.40
C LEU A 931 5.35 6.41 -22.03
N GLN A 932 5.39 6.12 -20.72
CA GLN A 932 5.60 4.77 -20.16
C GLN A 932 4.30 4.11 -19.71
N SER A 933 3.48 4.87 -18.99
CA SER A 933 2.16 4.43 -18.53
C SER A 933 1.10 5.19 -19.29
N LEU A 934 0.24 4.47 -19.99
CA LEU A 934 -0.90 5.04 -20.70
C LEU A 934 -2.15 4.27 -20.34
N ASN A 935 -3.09 4.95 -19.70
CA ASN A 935 -4.45 4.50 -19.48
C ASN A 935 -5.39 5.52 -20.14
N ILE A 936 -6.28 5.05 -21.02
CA ILE A 936 -7.27 5.88 -21.73
C ILE A 936 -8.70 5.55 -21.27
N GLY A 937 -8.82 4.69 -20.25
CA GLY A 937 -10.10 4.09 -19.86
C GLY A 937 -10.66 3.15 -20.92
N ARG A 938 -11.77 2.48 -20.56
CA ARG A 938 -12.71 1.89 -21.54
C ARG A 938 -14.04 2.60 -21.32
N PRO A 939 -14.74 3.05 -22.38
CA PRO A 939 -16.02 3.73 -22.20
C PRO A 939 -17.02 2.78 -21.52
N GLU A 940 -17.56 3.20 -20.38
CA GLU A 940 -18.58 2.44 -19.67
C GLU A 940 -19.84 2.30 -20.54
N SER A 941 -20.08 1.08 -21.00
CA SER A 941 -21.35 0.61 -21.55
C SER A 941 -21.86 1.25 -22.86
N ALA A 942 -21.29 0.80 -23.98
CA ALA A 942 -22.05 0.69 -25.24
C ALA A 942 -23.38 -0.10 -25.08
N ASN A 943 -23.51 -0.90 -24.02
CA ASN A 943 -24.69 -1.72 -23.71
C ASN A 943 -25.87 -0.97 -23.06
N VAL A 944 -25.72 0.25 -22.53
CA VAL A 944 -26.84 0.97 -21.87
C VAL A 944 -27.65 1.79 -22.88
N ARG A 945 -27.02 2.49 -23.83
CA ARG A 945 -27.74 3.31 -24.82
C ARG A 945 -28.51 2.49 -25.87
N ALA A 946 -28.03 1.31 -26.24
CA ALA A 946 -28.71 0.41 -27.18
C ALA A 946 -30.09 -0.07 -26.68
N ARG A 947 -30.33 -0.11 -25.36
CA ARG A 947 -31.65 -0.45 -24.78
C ARG A 947 -32.58 0.75 -24.59
N GLY A 948 -32.06 1.98 -24.57
CA GLY A 948 -32.86 3.19 -24.47
C GLY A 948 -33.51 3.61 -25.79
N GLN A 949 -32.76 3.54 -26.90
CA GLN A 949 -33.27 3.99 -28.21
C GLN A 949 -34.20 2.99 -28.91
N ALA A 950 -34.11 1.69 -28.58
CA ALA A 950 -34.98 0.64 -29.13
C ALA A 950 -36.44 0.69 -28.63
N MET A 951 -36.82 1.65 -27.77
CA MET A 951 -38.16 1.75 -27.17
C MET A 951 -38.96 3.02 -27.56
N SER A 952 -38.45 3.86 -28.46
CA SER A 952 -39.11 5.13 -28.84
C SER A 952 -39.79 5.15 -30.22
N GLU A 953 -39.64 4.11 -31.04
CA GLU A 953 -40.26 4.04 -32.38
C GLU A 953 -41.20 2.84 -32.56
N ARG A 954 -42.45 2.99 -32.12
CA ARG A 954 -43.61 2.32 -32.76
C ARG A 954 -44.79 3.29 -32.86
N PRO A 955 -45.51 3.31 -34.00
CA PRO A 955 -46.44 4.39 -34.32
C PRO A 955 -47.78 4.28 -33.59
N ILE A 956 -48.30 5.43 -33.18
CA ILE A 956 -49.65 5.58 -32.62
C ILE A 956 -50.69 5.29 -33.71
N ARG A 957 -51.43 4.18 -33.60
CA ARG A 957 -52.71 3.99 -34.33
C ARG A 957 -53.88 4.16 -33.37
N ARG A 958 -54.76 5.10 -33.70
CA ARG A 958 -56.07 5.30 -33.04
C ARG A 958 -57.07 4.22 -33.47
N GLN A 959 -57.78 3.63 -32.50
CA GLN A 959 -59.19 3.20 -32.55
C GLN A 959 -59.53 2.68 -31.13
N ALA A 960 -60.31 3.35 -30.27
CA ALA A 960 -61.67 3.88 -30.36
C ALA A 960 -62.77 2.86 -30.01
N ALA A 961 -63.51 3.19 -28.93
CA ALA A 961 -64.82 2.67 -28.48
C ALA A 961 -64.91 1.23 -27.92
N GLY A 962 -65.73 1.05 -26.87
CA GLY A 962 -66.01 -0.27 -26.30
C GLY A 962 -66.32 -0.37 -24.79
N ASN A 963 -67.18 0.53 -24.28
CA ASN A 963 -68.04 0.33 -23.10
C ASN A 963 -68.25 -1.14 -22.65
N ALA A 964 -68.12 -1.43 -21.34
CA ALA A 964 -69.27 -1.57 -20.41
C ALA A 964 -68.99 -2.41 -19.14
N ARG A 965 -69.42 -1.85 -17.98
CA ARG A 965 -69.93 -2.53 -16.75
C ARG A 965 -68.91 -3.40 -15.96
N ARG A 966 -68.60 -3.05 -14.70
CA ARG A 966 -69.34 -3.40 -13.46
C ARG A 966 -69.59 -4.92 -13.36
N TRP A 967 -69.20 -5.61 -12.31
CA TRP A 967 -69.25 -5.22 -10.89
C TRP A 967 -67.88 -5.18 -10.18
#